data_AF-A0A975IFU9-F1
#
_entry.id   AF-A0A975IFU9-F1
#
_cell.length_a   1.000
_cell.length_b   1.000
_cell.length_c   1.000
_cell.angle_alpha   90.00
_cell.angle_beta   90.00
_cell.angle_gamma   90.00
#
_symmetry.space_group_name_H-M   'P 1'
#
loop_
_entity.id
_entity.type
_entity.pdbx_description
1 polymer ?
#
loop_
_entity_poly.entity_id
_entity_poly.type
_entity_poly.pdbx_seq_one_letter_code
_entity_poly.pdbx_strand_id
1 'polypeptide(L)'
;MEKTCTTKQASKQASKQASKQASKQASKQASKQASKQASKIIITALLLFGTNTAFADISGKIFQDFNANGAFDTGTDFNEVGVSGITIKAFDADDPAGTPTSTSTSNTDGSYTLTGLSSGADYRLEFSWVESWLKPSASTAGGGTSVQFAKDGTIANFAVSDPNDYWDTTQSPRYVIPQYWNGIASANTIEPGVTSTLYPSTGLNSNYTEDDGVTQGTGPVPRTDLTVSEIGSVWGTAYHKIQKHFYFTTFLKRNVGMADGVGYIYNADYSGATPSLTGKFDLQGVIPTNGGSAIDLGTVTRTGSDDFTLALTKTDPSWDLDAFGKVGTMSYGDADIQPNTDYLWTVNLFQKALIRVDVSGNPSSTPSNINQYILSSLPGYPTSSTGILRPWGLKFAYGKGYLGIIDDASISLQQSDLKAIVLEFDPNNITAGFTQKLNFDPNIKRYIADNLIEFYPWIDTYTEPPVEVRRRNKIMTQPVLSDMEFDEHGNMYLSFFDRWGHQMGYYNYLPISGDTTRAMPRVFGENLKACKASTGWEIEGAGSCHIGTDEFIQDISGDSESESSQGAIALLKGKNQLLQVSIDPHPQLDIALLGAAYWNTQGTITYDLNNGQINNWYSFYQNSDTELYGKANGLGDVELITPPAPIEIGNRVWLDADNDGIQDAGENGIPNVQVQLLSGATVVATATTAADGTYYFTNAAGTNTASKIYGLTQLQPNTAYTVKFPTTVTVSGTTYNLTTATAGGNTQIDSNAPATGEVTVAAADIPSAGANNHSFDVGYSSAPACSINTPTVTTTCNNNGTPSNASDDKFTYKITVTGSNVGATYSITGGDTYANRSYGTEHTSTNSFPISGGNLALTLTDDTTASCTLSNITVTAPATCSSSQPVADLSLKKTVDKNVVQKGDTLVYTITVTNAGPDAATGVEVKDKLPTALSYVSDDGQAVYGSDVYDDVTGIWQVGSLAKDESKSLKITAKVN
;
A
#
# COMPACT_ATOMS: atom_id res chain seq x y z
N MET A 1 80.54 -20.13 -1.15
CA MET A 1 79.24 -20.05 -0.44
C MET A 1 78.14 -19.31 -1.23
N GLU A 2 78.37 -18.88 -2.48
CA GLU A 2 77.33 -18.15 -3.25
C GLU A 2 76.45 -19.02 -4.16
N LYS A 3 76.80 -20.28 -4.43
CA LYS A 3 75.97 -21.16 -5.28
C LYS A 3 74.79 -21.84 -4.55
N THR A 4 74.65 -21.64 -3.24
CA THR A 4 73.63 -22.33 -2.42
C THR A 4 72.48 -21.41 -1.98
N CYS A 5 72.59 -20.10 -2.17
CA CYS A 5 71.57 -19.12 -1.76
C CYS A 5 70.51 -18.87 -2.85
N THR A 6 70.93 -18.81 -4.12
CA THR A 6 70.04 -18.62 -5.28
C THR A 6 69.09 -19.79 -5.51
N THR A 7 69.49 -21.02 -5.16
CA THR A 7 68.63 -22.22 -5.32
C THR A 7 67.51 -22.29 -4.27
N LYS A 8 67.69 -21.67 -3.09
CA LYS A 8 66.66 -21.63 -2.02
C LYS A 8 65.59 -20.57 -2.24
N GLN A 9 65.90 -19.46 -2.91
CA GLN A 9 64.90 -18.45 -3.29
C GLN A 9 64.04 -18.91 -4.47
N ALA A 10 64.65 -19.56 -5.47
CA ALA A 10 63.92 -20.14 -6.60
C ALA A 10 62.94 -21.26 -6.16
N SER A 11 63.33 -22.11 -5.19
CA SER A 11 62.44 -23.16 -4.68
C SER A 11 61.29 -22.62 -3.83
N LYS A 12 61.48 -21.53 -3.08
CA LYS A 12 60.39 -20.86 -2.34
C LYS A 12 59.38 -20.20 -3.27
N GLN A 13 59.82 -19.51 -4.34
CA GLN A 13 58.91 -18.92 -5.34
C GLN A 13 58.14 -19.99 -6.12
N ALA A 14 58.79 -21.09 -6.51
CA ALA A 14 58.13 -22.22 -7.16
C ALA A 14 57.07 -22.86 -6.24
N SER A 15 57.35 -23.01 -4.94
CA SER A 15 56.37 -23.55 -3.98
C SER A 15 55.15 -22.63 -3.76
N LYS A 16 55.36 -21.30 -3.74
CA LYS A 16 54.26 -20.32 -3.63
C LYS A 16 53.37 -20.32 -4.87
N GLN A 17 53.96 -20.38 -6.08
CA GLN A 17 53.19 -20.49 -7.33
C GLN A 17 52.44 -21.82 -7.43
N ALA A 18 53.04 -22.93 -7.01
CA ALA A 18 52.38 -24.23 -6.96
C ALA A 18 51.19 -24.22 -5.97
N SER A 19 51.31 -23.58 -4.80
CA SER A 19 50.20 -23.46 -3.84
C SER A 19 49.06 -22.57 -4.36
N LYS A 20 49.39 -21.47 -5.07
CA LYS A 20 48.39 -20.59 -5.71
C LYS A 20 47.64 -21.32 -6.83
N GLN A 21 48.34 -22.12 -7.65
CA GLN A 21 47.68 -22.94 -8.68
C GLN A 21 46.85 -24.08 -8.09
N ALA A 22 47.31 -24.70 -7.01
CA ALA A 22 46.54 -25.73 -6.30
C ALA A 22 45.27 -25.17 -5.66
N SER A 23 45.30 -23.98 -5.04
CA SER A 23 44.09 -23.35 -4.48
C SER A 23 43.10 -22.91 -5.57
N LYS A 24 43.58 -22.40 -6.72
CA LYS A 24 42.72 -22.08 -7.88
C LYS A 24 42.09 -23.32 -8.50
N GLN A 25 42.79 -24.45 -8.52
CA GLN A 25 42.21 -25.72 -8.98
C GLN A 25 41.21 -26.29 -7.96
N ALA A 26 41.49 -26.17 -6.66
CA ALA A 26 40.57 -26.58 -5.60
C ALA A 26 39.28 -25.75 -5.60
N SER A 27 39.35 -24.42 -5.77
CA SER A 27 38.14 -23.58 -5.83
C SER A 27 37.31 -23.83 -7.11
N LYS A 28 37.97 -24.10 -8.26
CA LYS A 28 37.28 -24.52 -9.49
C LYS A 28 36.64 -25.91 -9.36
N GLN A 29 37.24 -26.82 -8.59
CA GLN A 29 36.63 -28.13 -8.33
C GLN A 29 35.48 -28.03 -7.32
N ALA A 30 35.60 -27.19 -6.30
CA ALA A 30 34.53 -26.90 -5.35
C ALA A 30 33.32 -26.24 -6.03
N SER A 31 33.52 -25.25 -6.92
CA SER A 31 32.41 -24.64 -7.66
C SER A 31 31.76 -25.59 -8.67
N LYS A 32 32.54 -26.50 -9.29
CA LYS A 32 31.99 -27.58 -10.14
C LYS A 32 31.26 -28.65 -9.34
N GLN A 33 31.65 -28.94 -8.10
CA GLN A 33 30.94 -29.86 -7.22
C GLN A 33 29.65 -29.22 -6.66
N ALA A 34 29.68 -27.94 -6.28
CA ALA A 34 28.51 -27.17 -5.86
C ALA A 34 27.49 -27.04 -7.02
N SER A 35 27.96 -26.76 -8.24
CA SER A 35 27.13 -26.76 -9.46
C SER A 35 26.55 -28.14 -9.75
N LYS A 36 27.31 -29.24 -9.57
CA LYS A 36 26.80 -30.61 -9.74
C LYS A 36 25.84 -31.05 -8.62
N GLN A 37 25.95 -30.51 -7.40
CA GLN A 37 24.99 -30.74 -6.32
C GLN A 37 23.70 -29.94 -6.53
N ALA A 38 23.80 -28.69 -6.99
CA ALA A 38 22.65 -27.87 -7.39
C ALA A 38 21.88 -28.49 -8.57
N SER A 39 22.58 -29.00 -9.60
CA SER A 39 21.94 -29.71 -10.71
C SER A 39 21.41 -31.11 -10.36
N LYS A 40 21.86 -31.73 -9.25
CA LYS A 40 21.31 -33.01 -8.77
C LYS A 40 20.08 -32.86 -7.88
N ILE A 41 19.90 -31.71 -7.23
CA ILE A 41 18.69 -31.39 -6.45
C ILE A 41 17.50 -31.06 -7.37
N ILE A 42 17.75 -30.70 -8.63
CA ILE A 42 16.70 -30.35 -9.62
C ILE A 42 16.19 -31.58 -10.41
N ILE A 43 16.82 -32.75 -10.31
CA ILE A 43 16.44 -33.95 -11.09
C ILE A 43 16.33 -35.18 -10.18
N THR A 44 15.48 -35.12 -9.15
CA THR A 44 15.02 -36.32 -8.41
C THR A 44 13.62 -36.09 -7.82
N ALA A 45 12.70 -35.56 -8.63
CA ALA A 45 11.26 -35.46 -8.29
C ALA A 45 10.34 -35.90 -9.44
N LEU A 46 10.86 -36.62 -10.44
CA LEU A 46 10.04 -37.22 -11.49
C LEU A 46 10.27 -38.73 -11.51
N LEU A 47 9.15 -39.46 -11.50
CA LEU A 47 8.94 -40.91 -11.57
C LEU A 47 8.68 -41.59 -10.21
N LEU A 48 7.41 -41.60 -9.78
CA LEU A 48 6.60 -42.84 -9.68
C LEU A 48 5.11 -42.53 -9.39
N PHE A 49 4.26 -42.91 -10.36
CA PHE A 49 2.82 -43.26 -10.34
C PHE A 49 1.77 -42.45 -9.57
N GLY A 50 0.85 -41.89 -10.35
CA GLY A 50 -0.53 -41.56 -10.00
C GLY A 50 -1.10 -40.69 -11.12
N THR A 51 -2.33 -40.93 -11.58
CA THR A 51 -3.03 -40.00 -12.48
C THR A 51 -3.29 -38.69 -11.73
N ASN A 52 -2.27 -37.84 -11.64
CA ASN A 52 -2.39 -36.50 -11.10
C ASN A 52 -3.09 -35.68 -12.17
N THR A 53 -4.35 -35.35 -11.93
CA THR A 53 -4.88 -34.06 -12.36
C THR A 53 -3.88 -33.01 -11.92
N ALA A 54 -3.13 -32.42 -12.86
CA ALA A 54 -2.28 -31.29 -12.55
C ALA A 54 -3.19 -30.20 -11.99
N PHE A 55 -3.03 -29.86 -10.71
CA PHE A 55 -3.62 -28.64 -10.19
C PHE A 55 -3.02 -27.50 -10.99
N ALA A 56 -3.87 -26.63 -11.50
CA ALA A 56 -3.39 -25.47 -12.21
C ALA A 56 -3.10 -24.39 -11.16
N ASP A 57 -1.87 -23.88 -11.14
CA ASP A 57 -1.42 -22.91 -10.15
C ASP A 57 -1.21 -21.55 -10.83
N ILE A 58 -1.48 -20.47 -10.12
CA ILE A 58 -1.02 -19.12 -10.52
C ILE A 58 0.16 -18.78 -9.64
N SER A 59 1.25 -18.32 -10.25
CA SER A 59 2.47 -17.92 -9.52
C SER A 59 2.87 -16.52 -9.91
N GLY A 60 3.81 -15.94 -9.18
CA GLY A 60 4.26 -14.60 -9.48
C GLY A 60 5.36 -14.11 -8.58
N LYS A 61 5.84 -12.90 -8.88
CA LYS A 61 6.81 -12.18 -8.10
C LYS A 61 6.30 -10.78 -7.76
N ILE A 62 6.40 -10.45 -6.49
CA ILE A 62 6.17 -9.11 -5.96
C ILE A 62 7.52 -8.49 -5.69
N PHE A 63 7.77 -7.29 -6.22
CA PHE A 63 9.10 -6.70 -6.18
C PHE A 63 9.05 -5.18 -6.03
N GLN A 64 10.13 -4.65 -5.45
CA GLN A 64 10.35 -3.24 -5.30
C GLN A 64 10.92 -2.68 -6.60
N ASP A 65 10.14 -1.87 -7.27
CA ASP A 65 10.45 -1.25 -8.55
C ASP A 65 11.07 0.13 -8.32
N PHE A 66 12.40 0.18 -8.37
CA PHE A 66 13.17 1.39 -8.08
C PHE A 66 13.19 2.38 -9.24
N ASN A 67 12.84 1.95 -10.45
CA ASN A 67 12.88 2.80 -11.65
C ASN A 67 11.47 3.11 -12.20
N ALA A 68 10.44 2.69 -11.47
CA ALA A 68 9.03 2.88 -11.75
C ALA A 68 8.62 2.48 -13.18
N ASN A 69 9.24 1.43 -13.74
CA ASN A 69 8.93 0.95 -15.09
C ASN A 69 7.91 -0.20 -15.11
N GLY A 70 7.58 -0.77 -13.95
CA GLY A 70 6.65 -1.87 -13.72
C GLY A 70 7.14 -3.27 -14.14
N ALA A 71 8.42 -3.41 -14.47
CA ALA A 71 9.07 -4.64 -14.92
C ALA A 71 10.13 -5.07 -13.92
N PHE A 72 10.21 -6.38 -13.64
CA PHE A 72 11.20 -6.90 -12.71
C PHE A 72 12.59 -6.95 -13.35
N ASP A 73 13.45 -6.01 -12.97
CA ASP A 73 14.79 -5.87 -13.55
C ASP A 73 15.86 -6.65 -12.75
N THR A 74 16.57 -7.56 -13.43
CA THR A 74 17.73 -8.27 -12.87
C THR A 74 18.92 -8.16 -13.80
N GLY A 75 19.96 -7.43 -13.38
CA GLY A 75 21.17 -7.18 -14.14
C GLY A 75 22.42 -7.19 -13.27
N THR A 76 23.60 -6.99 -13.88
CA THR A 76 24.84 -6.86 -13.08
C THR A 76 24.91 -5.52 -12.36
N ASP A 77 24.30 -4.48 -12.94
CA ASP A 77 24.50 -3.09 -12.54
C ASP A 77 23.23 -2.44 -11.96
N PHE A 78 22.10 -3.14 -12.01
CA PHE A 78 20.82 -2.73 -11.42
C PHE A 78 19.99 -3.98 -11.15
N ASN A 79 19.50 -4.12 -9.92
CA ASN A 79 18.69 -5.25 -9.49
C ASN A 79 17.56 -4.79 -8.61
N GLU A 80 16.39 -5.33 -8.87
CA GLU A 80 15.25 -5.20 -7.99
C GLU A 80 15.13 -6.40 -7.07
N VAL A 81 14.55 -6.18 -5.90
CA VAL A 81 14.40 -7.21 -4.88
C VAL A 81 12.94 -7.54 -4.65
N GLY A 82 12.71 -8.77 -4.20
CA GLY A 82 11.37 -9.21 -3.85
C GLY A 82 10.85 -8.53 -2.59
N VAL A 83 9.54 -8.33 -2.52
CA VAL A 83 8.85 -7.79 -1.34
C VAL A 83 7.99 -8.87 -0.72
N SER A 84 8.26 -9.17 0.56
CA SER A 84 7.52 -10.16 1.34
C SER A 84 6.32 -9.57 2.06
N GLY A 85 5.36 -10.42 2.42
CA GLY A 85 4.26 -10.05 3.31
C GLY A 85 3.04 -9.45 2.62
N ILE A 86 3.06 -9.31 1.29
CA ILE A 86 1.88 -8.89 0.52
C ILE A 86 0.94 -10.08 0.40
N THR A 87 -0.34 -9.87 0.72
CA THR A 87 -1.39 -10.88 0.61
C THR A 87 -2.00 -10.84 -0.78
N ILE A 88 -2.12 -12.02 -1.40
CA ILE A 88 -2.71 -12.22 -2.73
C ILE A 88 -3.93 -13.11 -2.57
N LYS A 89 -5.08 -12.67 -3.09
CA LYS A 89 -6.32 -13.44 -3.12
C LYS A 89 -6.74 -13.69 -4.56
N ALA A 90 -7.20 -14.90 -4.86
CA ALA A 90 -7.81 -15.24 -6.15
C ALA A 90 -9.30 -15.53 -5.98
N PHE A 91 -10.10 -14.96 -6.88
CA PHE A 91 -11.55 -15.13 -6.97
C PHE A 91 -11.89 -15.68 -8.36
N ASP A 92 -12.68 -16.75 -8.41
CA ASP A 92 -13.20 -17.28 -9.67
C ASP A 92 -14.49 -16.55 -10.11
N ALA A 93 -14.99 -16.91 -11.28
CA ALA A 93 -16.22 -16.33 -11.83
C ALA A 93 -17.51 -16.83 -11.14
N ASP A 94 -17.45 -17.84 -10.26
CA ASP A 94 -18.61 -18.43 -9.58
C ASP A 94 -18.82 -17.86 -8.16
N ASP A 95 -17.79 -17.24 -7.55
CA ASP A 95 -17.86 -16.50 -6.26
C ASP A 95 -17.24 -15.09 -6.39
N PRO A 96 -17.91 -14.16 -7.11
CA PRO A 96 -17.37 -12.85 -7.44
C PRO A 96 -17.17 -11.88 -6.26
N ALA A 97 -17.87 -12.09 -5.12
CA ALA A 97 -17.99 -11.06 -4.07
C ALA A 97 -17.80 -11.54 -2.61
N GLY A 98 -17.50 -12.82 -2.34
CA GLY A 98 -17.53 -13.34 -0.97
C GLY A 98 -16.25 -13.97 -0.45
N THR A 99 -15.77 -15.02 -1.11
CA THR A 99 -14.72 -15.89 -0.56
C THR A 99 -13.63 -16.15 -1.59
N PRO A 100 -12.35 -15.89 -1.28
CA PRO A 100 -11.28 -16.20 -2.20
C PRO A 100 -11.14 -17.71 -2.38
N THR A 101 -11.11 -18.19 -3.63
CA THR A 101 -10.80 -19.57 -4.01
C THR A 101 -9.42 -20.00 -3.51
N SER A 102 -8.46 -19.07 -3.50
CA SER A 102 -7.10 -19.28 -2.99
C SER A 102 -6.53 -18.01 -2.38
N THR A 103 -5.67 -18.15 -1.37
CA THR A 103 -4.95 -17.04 -0.74
C THR A 103 -3.50 -17.43 -0.49
N SER A 104 -2.59 -16.50 -0.74
CA SER A 104 -1.15 -16.66 -0.54
C SER A 104 -0.53 -15.39 0.03
N THR A 105 0.70 -15.48 0.50
CA THR A 105 1.50 -14.34 0.96
C THR A 105 2.88 -14.43 0.33
N SER A 106 3.42 -13.31 -0.16
CA SER A 106 4.74 -13.32 -0.80
C SER A 106 5.86 -13.67 0.19
N ASN A 107 6.80 -14.49 -0.29
CA ASN A 107 8.01 -14.89 0.42
C ASN A 107 9.04 -13.75 0.48
N THR A 108 10.14 -13.95 1.22
CA THR A 108 11.28 -13.00 1.31
C THR A 108 11.87 -12.61 -0.04
N ASP A 109 11.86 -13.52 -1.01
CA ASP A 109 12.31 -13.25 -2.39
C ASP A 109 11.21 -12.69 -3.30
N GLY A 110 10.04 -12.36 -2.73
CA GLY A 110 8.87 -11.84 -3.42
C GLY A 110 8.02 -12.89 -4.13
N SER A 111 8.46 -14.15 -4.18
CA SER A 111 7.72 -15.21 -4.86
C SER A 111 6.42 -15.58 -4.15
N TYR A 112 5.40 -15.97 -4.90
CA TYR A 112 4.19 -16.56 -4.35
C TYR A 112 3.58 -17.61 -5.29
N THR A 113 2.71 -18.44 -4.74
CA THR A 113 1.93 -19.41 -5.52
C THR A 113 0.54 -19.56 -4.91
N LEU A 114 -0.48 -19.49 -5.75
CA LEU A 114 -1.88 -19.78 -5.46
C LEU A 114 -2.17 -21.17 -6.00
N THR A 115 -2.64 -22.04 -5.12
CA THR A 115 -2.90 -23.46 -5.41
C THR A 115 -4.37 -23.78 -5.24
N GLY A 116 -4.80 -24.94 -5.74
CA GLY A 116 -6.19 -25.39 -5.63
C GLY A 116 -7.13 -24.75 -6.64
N LEU A 117 -6.60 -24.20 -7.73
CA LEU A 117 -7.39 -23.56 -8.78
C LEU A 117 -7.91 -24.59 -9.80
N SER A 118 -9.03 -24.25 -10.41
CA SER A 118 -9.69 -25.01 -11.46
C SER A 118 -8.98 -24.79 -12.79
N SER A 119 -8.72 -25.89 -13.52
CA SER A 119 -8.04 -25.78 -14.82
C SER A 119 -8.93 -25.16 -15.88
N GLY A 120 -8.38 -24.23 -16.66
CA GLY A 120 -9.04 -23.46 -17.71
C GLY A 120 -9.87 -22.28 -17.22
N ALA A 121 -9.91 -22.01 -15.92
CA ALA A 121 -10.73 -20.94 -15.33
C ALA A 121 -10.01 -19.58 -15.34
N ASP A 122 -10.82 -18.51 -15.45
CA ASP A 122 -10.38 -17.13 -15.27
C ASP A 122 -10.45 -16.75 -13.79
N TYR A 123 -9.48 -15.95 -13.35
CA TYR A 123 -9.34 -15.49 -11.98
C TYR A 123 -9.12 -13.98 -11.91
N ARG A 124 -9.81 -13.32 -10.96
CA ARG A 124 -9.45 -11.99 -10.47
C ARG A 124 -8.48 -12.14 -9.31
N LEU A 125 -7.36 -11.44 -9.38
CA LEU A 125 -6.34 -11.39 -8.33
C LEU A 125 -6.39 -10.04 -7.64
N GLU A 126 -6.39 -10.06 -6.31
CA GLU A 126 -6.35 -8.85 -5.48
C GLU A 126 -5.12 -8.87 -4.57
N PHE A 127 -4.32 -7.82 -4.64
CA PHE A 127 -3.09 -7.64 -3.87
C PHE A 127 -3.31 -6.61 -2.75
N SER A 128 -2.90 -6.94 -1.52
CA SER A 128 -3.07 -6.06 -0.35
C SER A 128 -1.89 -6.11 0.61
N TRP A 129 -1.54 -4.96 1.20
CA TRP A 129 -0.42 -4.77 2.11
C TRP A 129 -0.78 -3.74 3.19
N VAL A 130 0.03 -3.64 4.25
CA VAL A 130 -0.24 -2.76 5.41
C VAL A 130 0.69 -1.55 5.46
N GLU A 131 1.79 -1.62 4.73
CA GLU A 131 2.85 -0.61 4.67
C GLU A 131 2.36 0.62 3.92
N SER A 132 2.00 1.68 4.67
CA SER A 132 1.50 2.92 4.08
C SER A 132 2.55 3.69 3.26
N TRP A 133 3.85 3.39 3.40
CA TRP A 133 4.92 3.97 2.60
C TRP A 133 5.07 3.30 1.23
N LEU A 134 4.60 2.05 1.10
CA LEU A 134 4.63 1.29 -0.15
C LEU A 134 3.44 1.67 -1.04
N LYS A 135 3.68 1.85 -2.33
CA LYS A 135 2.69 2.26 -3.34
C LYS A 135 2.71 1.28 -4.53
N PRO A 136 1.61 1.14 -5.29
CA PRO A 136 1.68 0.46 -6.59
C PRO A 136 2.68 1.18 -7.50
N SER A 137 3.50 0.43 -8.24
CA SER A 137 4.34 1.02 -9.28
C SER A 137 3.58 1.17 -10.61
N ALA A 138 4.27 1.57 -11.67
CA ALA A 138 3.69 1.64 -13.01
C ALA A 138 3.22 0.26 -13.49
N SER A 139 2.18 0.25 -14.32
CA SER A 139 1.70 -0.94 -15.00
C SER A 139 2.57 -1.30 -16.22
N THR A 140 2.75 -2.60 -16.50
CA THR A 140 3.39 -3.10 -17.73
C THR A 140 2.50 -4.03 -18.52
N ALA A 141 2.90 -4.33 -19.76
CA ALA A 141 2.33 -5.44 -20.52
C ALA A 141 2.75 -6.77 -19.88
N GLY A 142 1.96 -7.28 -18.93
CA GLY A 142 2.19 -8.56 -18.23
C GLY A 142 2.62 -8.45 -16.75
N GLY A 143 2.84 -7.24 -16.23
CA GLY A 143 2.91 -6.94 -14.79
C GLY A 143 1.76 -6.00 -14.45
N GLY A 144 0.85 -6.44 -13.58
CA GLY A 144 -0.45 -5.80 -13.43
C GLY A 144 -0.53 -4.83 -12.24
N THR A 145 -1.72 -4.27 -12.07
CA THR A 145 -2.08 -3.38 -10.97
C THR A 145 -2.34 -4.18 -9.67
N SER A 146 -2.83 -3.53 -8.61
CA SER A 146 -3.30 -4.25 -7.41
C SER A 146 -4.53 -5.12 -7.65
N VAL A 147 -5.19 -4.96 -8.80
CA VAL A 147 -6.23 -5.86 -9.33
C VAL A 147 -5.78 -6.38 -10.70
N GLN A 148 -5.74 -7.70 -10.87
CA GLN A 148 -5.28 -8.34 -12.10
C GLN A 148 -6.24 -9.45 -12.55
N PHE A 149 -6.26 -9.74 -13.84
CA PHE A 149 -7.06 -10.82 -14.42
C PHE A 149 -6.11 -11.83 -15.05
N ALA A 150 -6.18 -13.07 -14.59
CA ALA A 150 -5.22 -14.12 -14.92
C ALA A 150 -5.93 -15.45 -15.17
N LYS A 151 -5.34 -16.28 -16.02
CA LYS A 151 -5.77 -17.68 -16.18
C LYS A 151 -4.95 -18.59 -15.29
N ASP A 152 -5.50 -19.74 -14.96
CA ASP A 152 -4.74 -20.82 -14.34
C ASP A 152 -3.44 -21.14 -15.13
N GLY A 153 -2.36 -21.46 -14.43
CA GLY A 153 -1.06 -21.75 -15.06
C GLY A 153 -0.27 -20.52 -15.54
N THR A 154 -0.73 -19.30 -15.27
CA THR A 154 -0.03 -18.06 -15.66
C THR A 154 0.87 -17.49 -14.56
N ILE A 155 1.71 -16.53 -14.95
CA ILE A 155 2.54 -15.73 -14.06
C ILE A 155 1.90 -14.35 -13.94
N ALA A 156 1.62 -13.91 -12.71
CA ALA A 156 1.10 -12.59 -12.40
C ALA A 156 2.09 -11.85 -11.49
N ASN A 157 2.85 -10.91 -12.05
CA ASN A 157 3.79 -10.13 -11.25
C ASN A 157 3.12 -8.83 -10.77
N PHE A 158 3.54 -8.34 -9.60
CA PHE A 158 3.05 -7.07 -9.06
C PHE A 158 4.22 -6.20 -8.60
N ALA A 159 4.34 -5.03 -9.22
CA ALA A 159 5.37 -4.07 -8.91
C ALA A 159 4.86 -3.08 -7.85
N VAL A 160 5.65 -2.90 -6.80
CA VAL A 160 5.41 -1.89 -5.75
C VAL A 160 6.62 -0.97 -5.68
N SER A 161 6.46 0.27 -5.23
CA SER A 161 7.58 1.17 -5.02
C SER A 161 7.43 1.96 -3.73
N ASP A 162 8.57 2.28 -3.12
CA ASP A 162 8.70 3.41 -2.22
C ASP A 162 9.10 4.61 -3.10
N PRO A 163 8.23 5.60 -3.28
CA PRO A 163 8.52 6.77 -4.13
C PRO A 163 9.82 7.50 -3.78
N ASN A 164 10.32 7.36 -2.54
CA ASN A 164 11.57 7.99 -2.12
C ASN A 164 12.81 7.26 -2.64
N ASP A 165 12.72 5.97 -2.94
CA ASP A 165 13.83 5.19 -3.48
C ASP A 165 13.93 5.31 -5.01
N TYR A 166 12.99 6.01 -5.65
CA TYR A 166 12.97 6.16 -7.10
C TYR A 166 14.19 6.90 -7.64
N TRP A 167 14.73 6.37 -8.73
CA TRP A 167 15.67 7.11 -9.57
C TRP A 167 15.59 6.67 -11.03
N ASP A 168 15.89 7.61 -11.94
CA ASP A 168 15.87 7.39 -13.37
C ASP A 168 17.12 6.63 -13.83
N THR A 169 16.97 5.35 -14.21
CA THR A 169 18.08 4.49 -14.67
C THR A 169 18.65 4.88 -16.02
N THR A 170 18.02 5.80 -16.75
CA THR A 170 18.53 6.30 -18.04
C THR A 170 19.63 7.33 -17.88
N GLN A 171 19.80 7.90 -16.68
CA GLN A 171 20.80 8.92 -16.39
C GLN A 171 21.48 8.64 -15.04
N SER A 172 22.80 8.74 -14.99
CA SER A 172 23.52 8.70 -13.72
C SER A 172 23.10 9.91 -12.85
N PRO A 173 22.64 9.69 -11.61
CA PRO A 173 22.35 10.80 -10.71
C PRO A 173 23.64 11.53 -10.34
N ARG A 174 23.49 12.76 -9.85
CA ARG A 174 24.59 13.50 -9.24
C ARG A 174 24.54 13.34 -7.73
N TYR A 175 25.67 13.36 -7.06
CA TYR A 175 25.74 13.52 -5.62
C TYR A 175 26.37 14.86 -5.27
N VAL A 176 25.95 15.45 -4.16
CA VAL A 176 26.35 16.78 -3.68
C VAL A 176 27.16 16.62 -2.40
N ILE A 177 28.26 17.35 -2.27
CA ILE A 177 29.16 17.30 -1.11
C ILE A 177 29.59 18.72 -0.71
N PRO A 178 29.39 19.13 0.56
CA PRO A 178 30.02 20.31 1.14
C PRO A 178 31.55 20.20 1.25
N GLN A 179 32.22 21.34 1.05
CA GLN A 179 33.66 21.46 1.03
C GLN A 179 34.13 22.52 2.03
N TYR A 180 35.16 22.20 2.80
CA TYR A 180 35.69 23.10 3.83
C TYR A 180 36.98 23.80 3.39
N TRP A 181 37.07 25.08 3.73
CA TRP A 181 38.22 25.92 3.44
C TRP A 181 38.59 26.77 4.66
N ASN A 182 39.88 26.98 4.85
CA ASN A 182 40.38 27.68 6.02
C ASN A 182 40.04 29.18 5.99
N GLY A 183 40.01 29.79 7.17
CA GLY A 183 39.86 31.23 7.35
C GLY A 183 38.41 31.71 7.30
N ILE A 184 38.22 33.02 7.24
CA ILE A 184 36.90 33.65 7.17
C ILE A 184 36.18 33.31 5.86
N ALA A 185 34.88 33.06 5.92
CA ALA A 185 34.09 32.70 4.73
C ALA A 185 34.11 33.79 3.65
N SER A 186 34.00 35.06 4.06
CA SER A 186 33.92 36.20 3.13
C SER A 186 35.20 36.46 2.31
N ALA A 187 36.34 35.84 2.69
CA ALA A 187 37.58 35.96 1.93
C ALA A 187 37.73 34.88 0.84
N ASN A 188 36.90 33.84 0.88
CA ASN A 188 36.95 32.68 -0.01
C ASN A 188 35.84 32.77 -1.06
N THR A 189 36.00 33.67 -2.03
CA THR A 189 34.94 34.04 -2.99
C THR A 189 34.89 33.18 -4.25
N ILE A 190 35.91 32.35 -4.48
CA ILE A 190 35.99 31.48 -5.67
C ILE A 190 36.07 30.00 -5.29
N GLU A 191 36.43 29.73 -4.04
CA GLU A 191 36.57 28.39 -3.49
C GLU A 191 35.20 27.71 -3.42
N PRO A 192 35.11 26.44 -3.85
CA PRO A 192 33.86 25.68 -3.77
C PRO A 192 33.44 25.46 -2.31
N GLY A 193 32.26 25.93 -1.93
CA GLY A 193 31.61 25.59 -0.66
C GLY A 193 30.77 24.32 -0.78
N VAL A 194 30.16 24.09 -1.95
CA VAL A 194 29.45 22.85 -2.30
C VAL A 194 29.81 22.46 -3.71
N THR A 195 30.04 21.17 -3.93
CA THR A 195 30.30 20.60 -5.25
C THR A 195 29.40 19.42 -5.55
N SER A 196 29.23 19.10 -6.83
CA SER A 196 28.58 17.87 -7.23
C SER A 196 29.30 17.14 -8.37
N THR A 197 29.22 15.82 -8.38
CA THR A 197 29.69 14.97 -9.51
C THR A 197 28.72 13.82 -9.79
N LEU A 198 28.95 13.07 -10.88
CA LEU A 198 28.09 11.96 -11.30
C LEU A 198 28.32 10.70 -10.47
N TYR A 199 27.28 9.89 -10.28
CA TYR A 199 27.31 8.62 -9.57
C TYR A 199 27.31 7.40 -10.53
N PRO A 200 28.20 6.41 -10.34
CA PRO A 200 29.47 6.51 -9.64
C PRO A 200 30.48 7.28 -10.51
N SER A 201 31.32 8.10 -9.89
CA SER A 201 32.46 8.71 -10.56
C SER A 201 33.71 7.86 -10.31
N THR A 202 34.62 7.83 -11.29
CA THR A 202 35.91 7.14 -11.14
C THR A 202 37.08 8.04 -11.54
N GLY A 203 38.20 7.92 -10.83
CA GLY A 203 39.48 8.52 -11.17
C GLY A 203 39.68 9.94 -10.61
N LEU A 204 40.68 10.64 -11.17
CA LEU A 204 41.00 12.02 -10.81
C LEU A 204 40.20 12.99 -11.68
N ASN A 205 39.73 14.10 -11.10
CA ASN A 205 39.13 15.22 -11.81
C ASN A 205 39.95 15.60 -13.08
N SER A 206 39.32 15.70 -14.25
CA SER A 206 40.01 15.98 -15.52
C SER A 206 40.66 17.37 -15.64
N ASN A 207 40.35 18.32 -14.75
CA ASN A 207 41.06 19.61 -14.68
C ASN A 207 42.45 19.53 -14.01
N TYR A 208 42.95 18.32 -13.80
CA TYR A 208 44.20 18.05 -13.10
C TYR A 208 45.42 18.06 -14.05
N THR A 209 46.36 18.98 -13.81
CA THR A 209 47.73 18.92 -14.30
C THR A 209 48.67 18.85 -13.09
N GLU A 210 49.50 17.82 -13.01
CA GLU A 210 50.49 17.70 -11.94
C GLU A 210 51.53 18.84 -12.04
N ASP A 211 52.04 19.30 -10.88
CA ASP A 211 53.10 20.32 -10.76
C ASP A 211 54.45 19.86 -11.37
N ASP A 212 54.54 18.59 -11.77
CA ASP A 212 55.65 17.98 -12.51
C ASP A 212 55.39 17.81 -14.03
N GLY A 213 54.28 18.34 -14.54
CA GLY A 213 53.97 18.38 -15.97
C GLY A 213 53.30 17.12 -16.54
N VAL A 214 52.81 16.20 -15.71
CA VAL A 214 52.02 15.04 -16.16
C VAL A 214 50.51 15.32 -16.04
N THR A 215 49.77 15.15 -17.15
CA THR A 215 48.29 15.26 -17.16
C THR A 215 47.68 13.90 -16.80
N GLN A 216 47.21 13.71 -15.57
CA GLN A 216 46.61 12.43 -15.12
C GLN A 216 45.11 12.49 -14.76
N GLY A 217 44.41 13.59 -15.04
CA GLY A 217 42.96 13.64 -14.86
C GLY A 217 42.20 12.80 -15.90
N THR A 218 41.37 11.84 -15.48
CA THR A 218 40.54 10.99 -16.38
C THR A 218 39.06 10.92 -15.99
N GLY A 219 38.71 11.36 -14.78
CA GLY A 219 37.35 11.44 -14.26
C GLY A 219 36.62 12.73 -14.64
N PRO A 220 35.30 12.78 -14.49
CA PRO A 220 34.50 13.96 -14.81
C PRO A 220 34.91 15.18 -13.98
N VAL A 221 34.83 16.38 -14.55
CA VAL A 221 34.99 17.64 -13.80
C VAL A 221 33.82 17.80 -12.83
N PRO A 222 34.06 17.98 -11.52
CA PRO A 222 33.02 18.28 -10.55
C PRO A 222 32.51 19.70 -10.79
N ARG A 223 31.22 19.90 -10.61
CA ARG A 223 30.59 21.23 -10.71
C ARG A 223 30.73 21.92 -9.36
N THR A 224 31.19 23.17 -9.35
CA THR A 224 31.05 24.05 -8.18
C THR A 224 29.63 24.58 -8.18
N ASP A 225 28.87 24.24 -7.14
CA ASP A 225 27.44 24.55 -7.07
C ASP A 225 27.21 25.82 -6.24
N LEU A 226 27.98 26.00 -5.16
CA LEU A 226 28.01 27.20 -4.33
C LEU A 226 29.45 27.48 -3.87
N THR A 227 29.77 28.73 -3.56
CA THR A 227 31.08 29.15 -3.03
C THR A 227 31.10 29.20 -1.50
N VAL A 228 32.30 29.14 -0.90
CA VAL A 228 32.46 29.28 0.55
C VAL A 228 31.93 30.63 1.04
N SER A 229 32.11 31.71 0.27
CA SER A 229 31.60 33.03 0.66
C SER A 229 30.07 33.11 0.76
N GLU A 230 29.34 32.22 0.08
CA GLU A 230 27.88 32.20 0.08
C GLU A 230 27.31 31.47 1.30
N ILE A 231 27.96 30.40 1.76
CA ILE A 231 27.39 29.47 2.75
C ILE A 231 28.32 29.17 3.95
N GLY A 232 29.63 29.35 3.81
CA GLY A 232 30.62 28.99 4.81
C GLY A 232 30.63 27.48 5.13
N SER A 233 30.85 27.16 6.40
CA SER A 233 30.86 25.77 6.92
C SER A 233 29.44 25.22 7.09
N VAL A 234 29.08 24.17 6.34
CA VAL A 234 27.82 23.43 6.46
C VAL A 234 28.07 21.93 6.60
N TRP A 235 27.19 21.19 7.26
CA TRP A 235 27.21 19.72 7.33
C TRP A 235 25.90 19.15 6.81
N GLY A 236 24.82 19.22 7.61
CA GLY A 236 23.57 18.54 7.28
C GLY A 236 23.04 19.02 5.93
N THR A 237 22.85 18.07 5.02
CA THR A 237 22.55 18.30 3.61
C THR A 237 21.28 17.56 3.22
N ALA A 238 20.18 18.27 3.04
CA ALA A 238 18.88 17.66 2.74
C ALA A 238 18.37 18.05 1.35
N TYR A 239 17.95 17.08 0.54
CA TYR A 239 17.42 17.33 -0.82
C TYR A 239 15.90 17.14 -0.93
N HIS A 240 15.20 18.21 -1.29
CA HIS A 240 13.76 18.17 -1.53
C HIS A 240 13.45 17.86 -3.00
N LYS A 241 13.17 16.59 -3.33
CA LYS A 241 13.04 16.09 -4.71
C LYS A 241 11.99 16.81 -5.57
N ILE A 242 10.86 17.21 -4.98
CA ILE A 242 9.76 17.90 -5.71
C ILE A 242 10.11 19.34 -6.04
N GLN A 243 10.48 20.13 -5.03
CA GLN A 243 10.93 21.51 -5.19
C GLN A 243 12.26 21.60 -5.96
N LYS A 244 13.07 20.52 -5.95
CA LYS A 244 14.45 20.46 -6.45
C LYS A 244 15.37 21.44 -5.75
N HIS A 245 15.23 21.54 -4.43
CA HIS A 245 16.01 22.45 -3.59
C HIS A 245 16.86 21.66 -2.59
N PHE A 246 18.08 22.12 -2.36
CA PHE A 246 18.92 21.67 -1.26
C PHE A 246 18.82 22.62 -0.08
N TYR A 247 18.82 22.05 1.12
CA TYR A 247 18.91 22.76 2.39
C TYR A 247 20.21 22.36 3.09
N PHE A 248 21.09 23.35 3.31
CA PHE A 248 22.37 23.14 3.99
C PHE A 248 22.35 23.83 5.36
N THR A 249 22.64 23.08 6.41
CA THR A 249 22.64 23.58 7.78
C THR A 249 24.06 23.95 8.23
N THR A 250 24.19 25.11 8.90
CA THR A 250 25.50 25.59 9.37
C THR A 250 26.13 24.63 10.37
N PHE A 251 27.43 24.40 10.26
CA PHE A 251 28.20 23.52 11.13
C PHE A 251 29.44 24.21 11.69
N LEU A 252 29.69 24.08 12.99
CA LEU A 252 30.93 24.55 13.59
C LEU A 252 32.09 23.59 13.29
N LYS A 253 32.96 24.00 12.36
CA LYS A 253 34.29 23.42 12.16
C LYS A 253 35.36 24.43 12.58
N ARG A 254 36.35 24.00 13.37
CA ARG A 254 37.43 24.89 13.81
C ARG A 254 38.27 25.30 12.60
N ASN A 255 38.68 26.56 12.57
CA ASN A 255 39.43 27.21 11.49
C ASN A 255 38.63 27.43 10.18
N VAL A 256 37.32 27.12 10.14
CA VAL A 256 36.42 27.45 9.00
C VAL A 256 35.40 28.51 9.42
N GLY A 257 35.25 29.57 8.62
CA GLY A 257 34.21 30.56 8.78
C GLY A 257 32.80 30.03 8.48
N MET A 258 31.82 30.42 9.30
CA MET A 258 30.40 30.35 8.95
C MET A 258 30.04 31.66 8.25
N ALA A 259 29.34 31.62 7.11
CA ALA A 259 29.14 32.85 6.32
C ALA A 259 28.27 33.88 7.04
N ASP A 260 27.18 33.44 7.67
CA ASP A 260 26.25 34.33 8.37
C ASP A 260 26.14 34.08 9.88
N GLY A 261 26.63 32.93 10.36
CA GLY A 261 26.62 32.56 11.78
C GLY A 261 25.93 31.22 12.03
N VAL A 262 25.86 30.82 13.30
CA VAL A 262 25.51 29.47 13.75
C VAL A 262 24.09 29.00 13.37
N GLY A 263 23.14 29.92 13.25
CA GLY A 263 21.72 29.58 13.15
C GLY A 263 21.19 29.46 11.73
N TYR A 264 22.03 29.68 10.73
CA TYR A 264 21.58 29.77 9.34
C TYR A 264 21.41 28.41 8.67
N ILE A 265 20.33 28.33 7.88
CA ILE A 265 20.05 27.28 6.91
C ILE A 265 19.99 27.93 5.53
N TYR A 266 20.75 27.39 4.59
CA TYR A 266 20.90 27.88 3.21
C TYR A 266 20.05 27.06 2.26
N ASN A 267 19.32 27.72 1.37
CA ASN A 267 18.47 27.09 0.36
C ASN A 267 19.03 27.37 -1.04
N ALA A 268 19.32 26.29 -1.78
CA ALA A 268 19.79 26.38 -3.15
C ALA A 268 18.88 25.62 -4.13
N ASP A 269 18.56 26.28 -5.25
CA ASP A 269 17.73 25.73 -6.32
C ASP A 269 18.58 24.91 -7.31
N TYR A 270 18.15 23.68 -7.58
CA TYR A 270 18.76 22.71 -8.48
C TYR A 270 17.83 22.33 -9.64
N SER A 271 16.74 23.07 -9.85
CA SER A 271 15.80 22.85 -10.95
C SER A 271 16.40 23.12 -12.34
N GLY A 272 17.44 23.97 -12.41
CA GLY A 272 18.18 24.33 -13.62
C GLY A 272 19.53 23.63 -13.79
N ALA A 273 20.21 23.90 -14.92
CA ALA A 273 21.53 23.33 -15.21
C ALA A 273 22.65 23.86 -14.28
N THR A 274 22.50 25.10 -13.81
CA THR A 274 23.42 25.78 -12.89
C THR A 274 22.69 26.03 -11.57
N PRO A 275 23.08 25.33 -10.49
CA PRO A 275 22.51 25.59 -9.17
C PRO A 275 22.83 27.00 -8.70
N SER A 276 22.00 27.53 -7.80
CA SER A 276 22.24 28.84 -7.19
C SER A 276 21.55 28.97 -5.84
N LEU A 277 22.13 29.79 -4.96
CA LEU A 277 21.51 30.15 -3.69
C LEU A 277 20.26 31.00 -3.94
N THR A 278 19.10 30.56 -3.46
CA THR A 278 17.82 31.27 -3.62
C THR A 278 17.31 31.88 -2.33
N GLY A 279 17.82 31.44 -1.18
CA GLY A 279 17.47 32.02 0.10
C GLY A 279 18.26 31.44 1.25
N LYS A 280 18.06 32.03 2.43
CA LYS A 280 18.56 31.55 3.71
C LYS A 280 17.69 32.09 4.82
N PHE A 281 17.65 31.38 5.94
CA PHE A 281 16.93 31.80 7.13
C PHE A 281 17.67 31.39 8.40
N ASP A 282 17.46 32.15 9.48
CA ASP A 282 18.08 31.94 10.78
C ASP A 282 17.05 31.40 11.79
N LEU A 283 17.39 30.33 12.50
CA LEU A 283 16.58 29.78 13.57
C LEU A 283 17.03 30.19 14.98
N GLN A 284 18.21 30.83 15.13
CA GLN A 284 18.67 31.28 16.43
C GLN A 284 17.68 32.28 17.04
N GLY A 285 17.20 31.99 18.25
CA GLY A 285 16.26 32.82 18.99
C GLY A 285 14.80 32.70 18.52
N VAL A 286 14.49 31.88 17.52
CA VAL A 286 13.10 31.64 17.09
C VAL A 286 12.34 30.91 18.20
N ILE A 287 11.13 31.37 18.50
CA ILE A 287 10.23 30.67 19.43
C ILE A 287 9.50 29.57 18.64
N PRO A 288 9.62 28.28 19.01
CA PRO A 288 8.94 27.20 18.31
C PRO A 288 7.41 27.35 18.33
N THR A 289 6.76 26.99 17.23
CA THR A 289 5.31 26.97 17.06
C THR A 289 4.61 26.02 18.04
N ASN A 290 5.26 24.91 18.40
CA ASN A 290 4.79 23.99 19.44
C ASN A 290 5.07 24.48 20.89
N GLY A 291 5.57 25.71 21.06
CA GLY A 291 5.90 26.30 22.35
C GLY A 291 7.25 25.84 22.93
N GLY A 292 7.58 26.31 24.13
CA GLY A 292 8.85 26.02 24.80
C GLY A 292 9.86 27.16 24.73
N SER A 293 11.11 26.85 25.08
CA SER A 293 12.21 27.81 25.00
C SER A 293 12.54 28.16 23.55
N ALA A 294 13.01 29.39 23.33
CA ALA A 294 13.57 29.78 22.04
C ALA A 294 14.68 28.81 21.62
N ILE A 295 14.75 28.54 20.32
CA ILE A 295 15.80 27.74 19.71
C ILE A 295 17.14 28.44 20.00
N ASP A 296 18.03 27.69 20.64
CA ASP A 296 19.39 28.12 20.90
C ASP A 296 20.35 27.09 20.31
N LEU A 297 21.18 27.53 19.39
CA LEU A 297 22.16 26.72 18.68
C LEU A 297 23.58 27.00 19.21
N GLY A 298 23.69 27.69 20.36
CA GLY A 298 24.96 28.00 21.00
C GLY A 298 25.66 29.20 20.37
N THR A 299 26.90 29.46 20.80
CA THR A 299 27.69 30.60 20.33
C THR A 299 29.17 30.25 20.26
N VAL A 300 29.89 30.85 19.31
CA VAL A 300 31.34 30.75 19.18
C VAL A 300 31.94 32.14 19.05
N THR A 301 33.01 32.38 19.80
CA THR A 301 33.72 33.65 19.88
C THR A 301 34.83 33.66 18.86
N ARG A 302 34.69 34.53 17.83
CA ARG A 302 35.71 34.74 16.78
C ARG A 302 36.13 36.19 16.62
N THR A 303 36.16 36.92 17.74
CA THR A 303 36.48 38.36 17.79
C THR A 303 37.36 38.66 19.02
N GLY A 304 37.95 39.86 19.06
CA GLY A 304 38.66 40.39 20.23
C GLY A 304 40.19 40.25 20.17
N SER A 305 40.73 39.04 20.04
CA SER A 305 42.18 38.77 19.95
C SER A 305 42.51 37.67 18.96
N ASP A 306 43.78 37.60 18.55
CA ASP A 306 44.30 36.62 17.58
C ASP A 306 44.01 35.16 17.97
N ASP A 307 44.01 34.86 19.29
CA ASP A 307 43.64 33.55 19.83
C ASP A 307 42.22 33.08 19.40
N PHE A 308 41.29 34.02 19.16
CA PHE A 308 39.90 33.69 18.82
C PHE A 308 39.58 33.95 17.36
N THR A 309 40.27 34.86 16.68
CA THR A 309 39.94 35.22 15.30
C THR A 309 40.39 34.15 14.30
N LEU A 310 39.64 34.06 13.19
CA LEU A 310 40.04 33.29 12.02
C LEU A 310 41.00 34.09 11.14
N ALA A 311 41.85 33.38 10.40
CA ALA A 311 42.73 33.98 9.41
C ALA A 311 41.94 34.61 8.24
N LEU A 312 42.51 35.67 7.65
CA LEU A 312 41.93 36.34 6.47
C LEU A 312 42.18 35.57 5.17
N THR A 313 43.25 34.77 5.11
CA THR A 313 43.57 33.95 3.94
C THR A 313 43.42 32.48 4.32
N LYS A 314 43.08 31.64 3.34
CA LYS A 314 42.92 30.20 3.54
C LYS A 314 44.21 29.44 3.86
N THR A 315 45.37 30.07 3.67
CA THR A 315 46.69 29.45 3.84
C THR A 315 47.35 29.82 5.17
N ASP A 316 46.84 30.87 5.81
CA ASP A 316 47.32 31.32 7.11
C ASP A 316 46.67 30.50 8.24
N PRO A 317 47.46 30.07 9.24
CA PRO A 317 46.94 29.33 10.38
C PRO A 317 46.18 30.22 11.37
N SER A 318 45.18 29.65 12.06
CA SER A 318 44.49 30.29 13.20
C SER A 318 44.53 29.43 14.46
N TRP A 319 44.34 30.07 15.62
CA TRP A 319 44.15 29.40 16.91
C TRP A 319 42.70 28.99 17.15
N ASP A 320 41.72 29.87 16.87
CA ASP A 320 40.28 29.61 16.99
C ASP A 320 39.93 28.85 18.29
N LEU A 321 40.44 29.33 19.43
CA LEU A 321 40.48 28.56 20.69
C LEU A 321 39.08 28.16 21.20
N ASP A 322 38.11 29.06 21.09
CA ASP A 322 36.75 28.82 21.60
C ASP A 322 36.03 27.70 20.82
N ALA A 323 36.41 27.46 19.56
CA ALA A 323 35.76 26.44 18.75
C ALA A 323 36.17 25.01 19.14
N PHE A 324 37.38 24.78 19.67
CA PHE A 324 37.93 23.43 19.88
C PHE A 324 36.98 22.51 20.68
N GLY A 325 36.54 22.94 21.87
CA GLY A 325 35.62 22.16 22.69
C GLY A 325 34.17 22.20 22.21
N LYS A 326 33.85 23.12 21.30
CA LYS A 326 32.47 23.37 20.85
C LYS A 326 32.09 22.61 19.59
N VAL A 327 33.06 22.19 18.77
CA VAL A 327 32.82 21.33 17.59
C VAL A 327 31.94 20.15 18.00
N GLY A 328 30.79 19.98 17.35
CA GLY A 328 29.84 18.90 17.63
C GLY A 328 29.01 19.04 18.91
N THR A 329 29.01 20.21 19.55
CA THR A 329 28.18 20.51 20.75
C THR A 329 27.27 21.73 20.56
N MET A 330 27.31 22.34 19.39
CA MET A 330 26.54 23.53 19.03
C MET A 330 26.31 23.55 17.51
N SER A 331 25.50 24.48 17.03
CA SER A 331 25.01 24.49 15.64
C SER A 331 24.14 23.27 15.34
N TYR A 332 24.04 22.91 14.07
CA TYR A 332 23.28 21.77 13.58
C TYR A 332 24.15 20.51 13.44
N GLY A 333 23.51 19.35 13.57
CA GLY A 333 24.04 18.06 13.14
C GLY A 333 23.58 17.75 11.73
N ASP A 334 23.07 16.53 11.54
CA ASP A 334 22.53 16.09 10.27
C ASP A 334 21.16 16.73 9.95
N ALA A 335 20.74 16.66 8.68
CA ALA A 335 19.46 17.15 8.21
C ALA A 335 18.90 16.29 7.07
N ASP A 336 17.60 16.03 7.08
CA ASP A 336 16.92 15.23 6.05
C ASP A 336 15.51 15.77 5.77
N ILE A 337 15.00 15.55 4.55
CA ILE A 337 13.62 15.86 4.18
C ILE A 337 12.74 14.68 4.52
N GLN A 338 11.70 14.91 5.32
CA GLN A 338 10.69 13.88 5.56
C GLN A 338 9.99 13.53 4.24
N PRO A 339 10.00 12.23 3.84
CA PRO A 339 9.33 11.72 2.67
C PRO A 339 7.93 12.25 2.40
N ASN A 340 7.68 12.64 1.15
CA ASN A 340 6.37 13.10 0.65
C ASN A 340 5.75 14.28 1.44
N THR A 341 6.59 15.10 2.07
CA THR A 341 6.17 16.32 2.79
C THR A 341 7.14 17.46 2.50
N ASP A 342 6.75 18.69 2.87
CA ASP A 342 7.65 19.84 2.88
C ASP A 342 8.35 20.02 4.25
N TYR A 343 8.54 18.96 5.04
CA TYR A 343 9.18 19.06 6.35
C TYR A 343 10.68 18.74 6.28
N LEU A 344 11.50 19.77 6.47
CA LEU A 344 12.92 19.64 6.77
C LEU A 344 13.09 19.31 8.26
N TRP A 345 13.88 18.29 8.55
CA TRP A 345 14.28 17.95 9.92
C TRP A 345 15.78 18.13 10.11
N THR A 346 16.20 18.61 11.27
CA THR A 346 17.61 18.72 11.64
C THR A 346 17.84 18.57 13.14
N VAL A 347 19.06 18.24 13.53
CA VAL A 347 19.45 18.06 14.94
C VAL A 347 20.06 19.35 15.50
N ASN A 348 19.49 19.87 16.59
CA ASN A 348 20.11 20.92 17.40
C ASN A 348 21.11 20.28 18.37
N LEU A 349 22.41 20.49 18.13
CA LEU A 349 23.48 19.90 18.93
C LEU A 349 23.62 20.54 20.33
N PHE A 350 23.21 21.80 20.47
CA PHE A 350 23.35 22.55 21.73
C PHE A 350 22.25 22.18 22.73
N GLN A 351 20.99 22.28 22.31
CA GLN A 351 19.84 21.94 23.15
C GLN A 351 19.49 20.45 23.13
N LYS A 352 20.16 19.63 22.28
CA LYS A 352 19.89 18.20 22.08
C LYS A 352 18.42 17.98 21.73
N ALA A 353 18.03 18.53 20.60
CA ALA A 353 16.65 18.56 20.14
C ALA A 353 16.55 18.17 18.66
N LEU A 354 15.40 17.66 18.24
CA LEU A 354 15.03 17.62 16.83
C LEU A 354 14.24 18.89 16.50
N ILE A 355 14.59 19.54 15.40
CA ILE A 355 13.86 20.68 14.85
C ILE A 355 13.18 20.22 13.57
N ARG A 356 11.88 20.51 13.43
CA ARG A 356 11.11 20.32 12.19
C ARG A 356 10.68 21.68 11.65
N VAL A 357 11.00 21.94 10.39
CA VAL A 357 10.73 23.19 9.68
C VAL A 357 9.85 22.91 8.46
N ASP A 358 8.74 23.63 8.33
CA ASP A 358 7.89 23.60 7.14
C ASP A 358 8.48 24.50 6.04
N VAL A 359 9.07 23.89 5.02
CA VAL A 359 9.75 24.58 3.92
C VAL A 359 8.89 24.70 2.66
N SER A 360 7.56 24.59 2.78
CA SER A 360 6.62 24.80 1.66
C SER A 360 6.54 26.27 1.20
N GLY A 361 7.00 27.20 2.04
CA GLY A 361 6.92 28.64 1.84
C GLY A 361 8.03 29.27 1.00
N ASN A 362 8.16 30.59 1.08
CA ASN A 362 9.20 31.33 0.36
C ASN A 362 10.60 31.00 0.93
N PRO A 363 11.55 30.55 0.09
CA PRO A 363 12.89 30.14 0.53
C PRO A 363 13.76 31.27 1.10
N SER A 364 13.40 32.54 0.88
CA SER A 364 14.15 33.72 1.34
C SER A 364 13.66 34.31 2.67
N SER A 365 12.70 33.67 3.34
CA SER A 365 12.14 34.13 4.61
C SER A 365 12.12 33.00 5.64
N THR A 366 12.28 33.33 6.92
CA THR A 366 12.13 32.34 8.00
C THR A 366 10.74 31.71 7.95
N PRO A 367 10.65 30.37 7.89
CA PRO A 367 9.37 29.66 7.94
C PRO A 367 8.55 29.98 9.18
N SER A 368 7.23 29.90 9.05
CA SER A 368 6.30 30.25 10.15
C SER A 368 5.94 29.06 11.04
N ASN A 369 6.10 27.84 10.54
CA ASN A 369 5.80 26.59 11.25
C ASN A 369 7.12 25.86 11.53
N ILE A 370 7.63 26.07 12.74
CA ILE A 370 8.90 25.53 13.22
C ILE A 370 8.65 24.87 14.56
N ASN A 371 8.83 23.57 14.66
CA ASN A 371 8.69 22.84 15.91
C ASN A 371 10.06 22.41 16.44
N GLN A 372 10.23 22.42 17.76
CA GLN A 372 11.40 21.87 18.43
C GLN A 372 10.97 20.83 19.47
N TYR A 373 11.68 19.70 19.50
CA TYR A 373 11.42 18.60 20.42
C TYR A 373 12.68 18.28 21.22
N ILE A 374 12.70 18.67 22.49
CA ILE A 374 13.81 18.38 23.42
C ILE A 374 13.86 16.87 23.67
N LEU A 375 14.94 16.22 23.26
CA LEU A 375 14.99 14.75 23.19
C LEU A 375 14.82 14.09 24.55
N SER A 376 15.47 14.63 25.59
CA SER A 376 15.37 14.12 26.98
C SER A 376 13.97 14.21 27.59
N SER A 377 13.06 14.97 26.97
CA SER A 377 11.65 15.07 27.40
C SER A 377 10.74 14.03 26.75
N LEU A 378 11.22 13.33 25.72
CA LEU A 378 10.44 12.36 24.97
C LEU A 378 10.57 10.96 25.58
N PRO A 379 9.48 10.16 25.59
CA PRO A 379 9.53 8.77 26.07
C PRO A 379 10.56 7.93 25.28
N GLY A 380 11.21 6.97 25.94
CA GLY A 380 12.14 6.05 25.28
C GLY A 380 13.51 6.64 24.93
N TYR A 381 13.75 7.93 25.18
CA TYR A 381 15.10 8.51 25.07
C TYR A 381 16.02 7.96 26.19
N PRO A 382 17.24 7.50 25.88
CA PRO A 382 18.11 6.88 26.86
C PRO A 382 18.70 7.90 27.85
N THR A 383 19.28 7.39 28.94
CA THR A 383 20.05 8.17 29.91
C THR A 383 21.46 7.63 30.02
N SER A 384 22.44 8.51 30.24
CA SER A 384 23.82 8.11 30.54
C SER A 384 24.27 8.67 31.88
N SER A 385 25.07 7.88 32.60
CA SER A 385 25.82 8.30 33.79
C SER A 385 27.34 8.37 33.57
N THR A 386 27.83 7.87 32.43
CA THR A 386 29.25 7.73 32.09
C THR A 386 29.69 8.74 31.04
N GLY A 387 28.76 9.34 30.31
CA GLY A 387 29.03 10.39 29.34
C GLY A 387 27.82 11.27 29.08
N ILE A 388 27.90 11.98 27.97
CA ILE A 388 26.87 12.85 27.45
C ILE A 388 26.37 12.26 26.14
N LEU A 389 25.05 12.16 26.01
CA LEU A 389 24.41 11.74 24.76
C LEU A 389 24.51 12.85 23.70
N ARG A 390 25.13 12.53 22.57
CA ARG A 390 25.39 13.40 21.41
C ARG A 390 24.57 12.92 20.21
N PRO A 391 23.35 13.46 20.00
CA PRO A 391 22.58 13.17 18.80
C PRO A 391 23.23 13.81 17.57
N TRP A 392 23.23 13.12 16.43
CA TRP A 392 23.76 13.68 15.18
C TRP A 392 23.05 13.15 13.93
N GLY A 393 23.35 11.92 13.50
CA GLY A 393 22.84 11.36 12.24
C GLY A 393 21.33 11.24 12.20
N LEU A 394 20.71 11.53 11.06
CA LEU A 394 19.26 11.58 10.89
C LEU A 394 18.88 11.00 9.53
N LYS A 395 18.00 10.00 9.52
CA LYS A 395 17.51 9.42 8.26
C LYS A 395 16.04 9.08 8.30
N PHE A 396 15.35 9.29 7.19
CA PHE A 396 14.01 8.72 6.97
C PHE A 396 14.05 7.47 6.10
N ALA A 397 13.43 6.39 6.59
CA ALA A 397 13.27 5.15 5.82
C ALA A 397 12.01 4.39 6.29
N TYR A 398 11.33 3.71 5.37
CA TYR A 398 10.16 2.87 5.67
C TYR A 398 9.05 3.61 6.46
N GLY A 399 8.86 4.91 6.15
CA GLY A 399 7.89 5.77 6.83
C GLY A 399 8.23 6.11 8.30
N LYS A 400 9.47 5.87 8.74
CA LYS A 400 9.98 6.18 10.09
C LYS A 400 11.17 7.12 10.00
N GLY A 401 11.41 7.86 11.08
CA GLY A 401 12.65 8.61 11.29
C GLY A 401 13.60 7.85 12.20
N TYR A 402 14.89 7.96 11.95
CA TYR A 402 15.96 7.32 12.73
C TYR A 402 16.98 8.37 13.18
N LEU A 403 17.36 8.33 14.45
CA LEU A 403 18.31 9.25 15.07
C LEU A 403 19.53 8.49 15.62
N GLY A 404 20.70 8.86 15.15
CA GLY A 404 22.00 8.36 15.60
C GLY A 404 22.50 9.15 16.80
N ILE A 405 23.02 8.46 17.82
CA ILE A 405 23.49 9.05 19.07
C ILE A 405 24.78 8.35 19.50
N ILE A 406 25.76 9.14 19.98
CA ILE A 406 26.91 8.63 20.74
C ILE A 406 26.73 8.96 22.22
N ASP A 407 26.90 7.96 23.09
CA ASP A 407 27.30 8.20 24.48
C ASP A 407 28.82 8.39 24.51
N ASP A 408 29.24 9.62 24.77
CA ASP A 408 30.61 10.07 24.50
C ASP A 408 31.64 9.72 25.59
N ALA A 409 31.20 9.06 26.67
CA ALA A 409 32.02 8.69 27.82
C ALA A 409 32.84 9.84 28.46
N SER A 410 32.45 11.10 28.21
CA SER A 410 33.21 12.29 28.67
C SER A 410 33.24 12.47 30.19
N ILE A 411 32.37 11.77 30.93
CA ILE A 411 32.31 11.85 32.41
C ILE A 411 33.24 10.79 33.03
N SER A 412 33.20 9.55 32.55
CA SER A 412 34.01 8.45 33.09
C SER A 412 35.43 8.43 32.53
N LEU A 413 35.62 8.98 31.33
CA LEU A 413 36.85 8.91 30.54
C LEU A 413 37.34 7.47 30.32
N GLN A 414 36.43 6.49 30.32
CA GLN A 414 36.73 5.10 30.00
C GLN A 414 36.23 4.75 28.60
N GLN A 415 37.10 4.21 27.75
CA GLN A 415 36.74 3.80 26.39
C GLN A 415 35.61 2.75 26.36
N SER A 416 35.57 1.83 27.33
CA SER A 416 34.55 0.78 27.43
C SER A 416 33.11 1.32 27.61
N ASP A 417 32.99 2.58 28.04
CA ASP A 417 31.71 3.23 28.29
C ASP A 417 31.16 3.92 27.04
N LEU A 418 31.91 3.99 25.94
CA LEU A 418 31.42 4.48 24.65
C LEU A 418 30.28 3.59 24.16
N LYS A 419 29.20 4.22 23.66
CA LYS A 419 28.07 3.51 23.04
C LYS A 419 27.58 4.25 21.80
N ALA A 420 27.32 3.52 20.73
CA ALA A 420 26.55 3.99 19.59
C ALA A 420 25.11 3.48 19.70
N ILE A 421 24.15 4.38 19.51
CA ILE A 421 22.72 4.14 19.72
C ILE A 421 21.95 4.63 18.49
N VAL A 422 21.00 3.82 18.02
CA VAL A 422 20.04 4.23 16.98
C VAL A 422 18.63 4.17 17.56
N LEU A 423 17.90 5.28 17.46
CA LEU A 423 16.52 5.41 17.90
C LEU A 423 15.60 5.57 16.69
N GLU A 424 14.49 4.83 16.66
CA GLU A 424 13.40 5.00 15.69
C GLU A 424 12.28 5.85 16.30
N PHE A 425 11.66 6.73 15.50
CA PHE A 425 10.47 7.50 15.86
C PHE A 425 9.47 7.60 14.71
N ASP A 426 8.22 7.91 15.06
CA ASP A 426 7.19 8.28 14.08
C ASP A 426 7.26 9.80 13.81
N PRO A 427 7.66 10.26 12.61
CA PRO A 427 7.76 11.68 12.32
C PRO A 427 6.42 12.42 12.37
N ASN A 428 5.31 11.71 12.20
CA ASN A 428 3.96 12.28 12.27
C ASN A 428 3.43 12.34 13.72
N ASN A 429 4.07 11.63 14.65
CA ASN A 429 3.72 11.62 16.06
C ASN A 429 4.95 11.40 16.96
N ILE A 430 5.94 12.30 16.86
CA ILE A 430 7.18 12.19 17.63
C ILE A 430 6.96 12.20 19.15
N THR A 431 5.83 12.75 19.61
CA THR A 431 5.47 12.76 21.04
C THR A 431 5.18 11.36 21.60
N ALA A 432 4.95 10.36 20.74
CA ALA A 432 4.91 8.95 21.14
C ALA A 432 6.27 8.43 21.65
N GLY A 433 7.36 9.14 21.34
CA GLY A 433 8.71 8.82 21.80
C GLY A 433 9.49 7.93 20.83
N PHE A 434 10.54 7.32 21.38
CA PHE A 434 11.52 6.54 20.62
C PHE A 434 11.45 5.05 20.93
N THR A 435 11.80 4.24 19.94
CA THR A 435 12.15 2.83 20.11
C THR A 435 13.63 2.63 19.81
N GLN A 436 14.41 2.16 20.79
CA GLN A 436 15.82 1.86 20.58
C GLN A 436 15.99 0.63 19.67
N LYS A 437 16.70 0.77 18.56
CA LYS A 437 16.99 -0.32 17.59
C LYS A 437 18.37 -0.92 17.77
N LEU A 438 19.35 -0.09 18.10
CA LEU A 438 20.74 -0.49 18.32
C LEU A 438 21.29 0.21 19.56
N ASN A 439 22.16 -0.49 20.29
CA ASN A 439 22.96 0.02 21.40
C ASN A 439 24.18 -0.90 21.55
N PHE A 440 25.34 -0.45 21.11
CA PHE A 440 26.53 -1.29 20.98
C PHE A 440 27.82 -0.48 21.17
N ASP A 441 28.95 -1.18 21.31
CA ASP A 441 30.28 -0.58 21.39
C ASP A 441 30.77 -0.20 19.97
N PRO A 442 31.03 1.08 19.67
CA PRO A 442 31.51 1.49 18.34
C PRO A 442 32.91 0.97 17.99
N ASN A 443 33.65 0.37 18.94
CA ASN A 443 34.97 -0.26 18.70
C ASN A 443 34.89 -1.76 18.38
N ILE A 444 33.71 -2.33 18.14
CA ILE A 444 33.53 -3.80 18.04
C ILE A 444 34.34 -4.49 16.93
N LYS A 445 34.80 -3.75 15.90
CA LYS A 445 35.53 -4.34 14.76
C LYS A 445 36.76 -3.61 14.22
N ARG A 446 37.02 -2.35 14.57
CA ARG A 446 38.21 -1.57 14.16
C ARG A 446 39.52 -2.38 14.23
N TYR A 447 40.16 -2.69 13.10
CA TYR A 447 41.42 -3.47 13.04
C TYR A 447 42.61 -2.79 12.33
N ILE A 448 43.79 -2.72 12.98
CA ILE A 448 45.10 -2.57 12.29
C ILE A 448 46.20 -3.43 12.91
N ALA A 449 47.02 -4.05 12.05
CA ALA A 449 48.31 -4.62 12.42
C ALA A 449 49.32 -3.51 12.82
N ASP A 450 49.99 -3.70 13.94
CA ASP A 450 51.11 -2.91 14.50
C ASP A 450 50.81 -1.61 15.28
N ASN A 451 49.56 -1.12 15.44
CA ASN A 451 49.13 -0.15 16.49
C ASN A 451 47.59 -0.12 16.59
N LEU A 452 47.01 -0.12 17.81
CA LEU A 452 45.56 -0.02 18.03
C LEU A 452 45.08 1.43 17.80
N ILE A 453 44.18 1.64 16.83
CA ILE A 453 43.44 2.90 16.63
C ILE A 453 41.97 2.65 16.95
N GLU A 454 41.60 2.92 18.20
CA GLU A 454 40.23 2.82 18.71
C GLU A 454 39.64 4.21 18.89
N PHE A 455 38.32 4.32 18.97
CA PHE A 455 37.65 5.52 19.47
C PHE A 455 37.94 5.74 20.97
N TYR A 456 38.11 7.01 21.33
CA TYR A 456 38.36 7.52 22.67
C TYR A 456 37.18 8.37 23.17
N PRO A 457 37.02 8.51 24.51
CA PRO A 457 36.07 9.43 25.11
C PRO A 457 36.25 10.86 24.60
N TRP A 458 35.14 11.61 24.54
CA TRP A 458 35.21 12.99 24.11
C TRP A 458 35.94 13.88 25.11
N ILE A 459 36.75 14.80 24.59
CA ILE A 459 37.34 15.89 25.38
C ILE A 459 37.05 17.24 24.73
N ASP A 460 36.83 18.23 25.58
CA ASP A 460 36.53 19.60 25.15
C ASP A 460 37.68 20.58 25.45
N THR A 461 38.74 20.10 26.10
CA THR A 461 39.98 20.86 26.33
C THR A 461 41.13 20.09 25.71
N TYR A 462 42.02 20.79 25.01
CA TYR A 462 43.14 20.16 24.36
C TYR A 462 44.09 19.51 25.37
N THR A 463 44.35 18.23 25.16
CA THR A 463 45.42 17.48 25.80
C THR A 463 46.29 16.85 24.72
N GLU A 464 47.55 16.60 25.05
CA GLU A 464 48.43 15.85 24.14
C GLU A 464 47.85 14.45 23.86
N PRO A 465 47.80 14.02 22.59
CA PRO A 465 47.13 12.80 22.19
C PRO A 465 47.91 11.55 22.63
N PRO A 466 47.22 10.41 22.81
CA PRO A 466 47.83 9.17 23.28
C PRO A 466 48.76 8.51 22.26
N VAL A 467 48.62 8.82 20.96
CA VAL A 467 49.36 8.15 19.88
C VAL A 467 50.07 9.16 18.97
N GLU A 468 51.37 8.96 18.74
CA GLU A 468 52.17 9.63 17.71
C GLU A 468 52.76 8.59 16.74
N VAL A 469 52.38 8.64 15.46
CA VAL A 469 52.77 7.61 14.48
C VAL A 469 54.13 7.92 13.84
N ARG A 470 54.31 9.10 13.22
CA ARG A 470 55.58 9.62 12.65
C ARG A 470 55.55 11.14 12.43
N ARG A 471 56.68 11.85 12.64
CA ARG A 471 56.95 13.24 12.17
C ARG A 471 55.85 14.28 12.51
N ARG A 472 55.29 14.27 13.74
CA ARG A 472 54.22 15.16 14.26
C ARG A 472 52.77 14.78 13.92
N ASN A 473 52.51 13.59 13.37
CA ASN A 473 51.13 13.10 13.17
C ASN A 473 50.49 12.70 14.52
N LYS A 474 49.37 13.36 14.86
CA LYS A 474 48.68 13.26 16.17
C LYS A 474 47.29 12.63 16.01
N ILE A 475 46.96 11.60 16.81
CA ILE A 475 45.70 10.85 16.70
C ILE A 475 44.95 10.85 18.04
N MET A 476 43.69 11.28 18.02
CA MET A 476 42.78 11.21 19.17
C MET A 476 41.33 11.07 18.70
N THR A 477 41.08 9.91 18.10
CA THR A 477 39.82 9.51 17.47
C THR A 477 38.65 9.62 18.42
N GLN A 478 37.64 10.42 18.08
CA GLN A 478 36.43 10.61 18.88
C GLN A 478 35.20 10.39 18.01
N PRO A 479 34.32 9.43 18.34
CA PRO A 479 33.26 9.00 17.43
C PRO A 479 32.11 10.01 17.42
N VAL A 480 31.57 10.26 16.24
CA VAL A 480 30.22 10.78 16.02
C VAL A 480 29.53 9.82 15.07
N LEU A 481 28.35 9.29 15.44
CA LEU A 481 27.49 8.56 14.51
C LEU A 481 26.79 9.60 13.64
N SER A 482 27.39 9.89 12.49
CA SER A 482 27.15 11.10 11.73
C SER A 482 26.14 10.93 10.61
N ASP A 483 25.97 9.71 10.11
CA ASP A 483 25.09 9.41 8.99
C ASP A 483 24.67 7.93 9.01
N MET A 484 23.55 7.61 8.35
CA MET A 484 23.06 6.25 8.20
C MET A 484 22.27 6.04 6.90
N GLU A 485 22.42 4.84 6.35
CA GLU A 485 21.70 4.41 5.15
C GLU A 485 21.05 3.05 5.34
N PHE A 486 20.01 2.78 4.55
CA PHE A 486 19.37 1.46 4.53
C PHE A 486 19.57 0.82 3.16
N ASP A 487 19.83 -0.48 3.07
CA ASP A 487 19.78 -1.21 1.79
C ASP A 487 18.37 -1.75 1.49
N GLU A 488 18.20 -2.32 0.31
CA GLU A 488 16.94 -2.87 -0.16
C GLU A 488 16.46 -4.11 0.62
N HIS A 489 17.33 -4.75 1.42
CA HIS A 489 16.97 -5.84 2.33
C HIS A 489 16.60 -5.32 3.73
N GLY A 490 16.66 -4.00 3.91
CA GLY A 490 16.47 -3.34 5.18
C GLY A 490 17.60 -3.57 6.15
N ASN A 491 18.83 -3.85 5.70
CA ASN A 491 20.01 -3.68 6.55
C ASN A 491 20.35 -2.20 6.68
N MET A 492 21.08 -1.82 7.72
CA MET A 492 21.44 -0.45 8.06
C MET A 492 22.96 -0.33 7.97
N TYR A 493 23.43 0.74 7.37
CA TYR A 493 24.84 1.12 7.28
C TYR A 493 24.99 2.38 8.12
N LEU A 494 26.00 2.38 8.99
CA LEU A 494 26.23 3.40 10.00
C LEU A 494 27.58 4.02 9.71
N SER A 495 27.64 5.33 9.52
CA SER A 495 28.89 6.03 9.28
C SER A 495 29.31 6.85 10.49
N PHE A 496 30.60 6.80 10.80
CA PHE A 496 31.21 7.55 11.87
C PHE A 496 32.33 8.41 11.33
N PHE A 497 32.29 9.72 11.61
CA PHE A 497 33.51 10.54 11.48
C PHE A 497 34.27 10.61 12.81
N ASP A 498 35.55 10.89 12.67
CA ASP A 498 36.42 11.28 13.78
C ASP A 498 36.34 12.80 14.04
N ARG A 499 35.75 13.19 15.18
CA ARG A 499 35.61 14.59 15.62
C ARG A 499 36.95 15.33 15.66
N TRP A 500 38.06 14.64 15.87
CA TRP A 500 39.41 15.21 15.94
C TRP A 500 39.78 15.99 14.67
N GLY A 501 39.36 15.51 13.49
CA GLY A 501 39.58 16.21 12.23
C GLY A 501 38.96 17.60 12.21
N HIS A 502 37.72 17.70 12.71
CA HIS A 502 37.00 18.96 12.84
C HIS A 502 37.52 19.85 13.98
N GLN A 503 38.14 19.29 15.02
CA GLN A 503 38.73 20.01 16.14
C GLN A 503 40.14 20.56 15.88
N MET A 504 40.90 19.97 14.96
CA MET A 504 42.31 20.35 14.77
C MET A 504 42.57 21.16 13.50
N GLY A 505 41.94 20.78 12.38
CA GLY A 505 42.35 21.25 11.05
C GLY A 505 43.77 20.79 10.68
N TYR A 506 44.18 20.97 9.43
CA TYR A 506 45.53 20.59 8.97
C TYR A 506 46.43 21.82 8.87
N TYR A 507 47.67 21.74 9.36
CA TYR A 507 48.65 22.84 9.41
C TYR A 507 48.19 24.14 10.13
N ASN A 508 47.11 24.10 10.89
CA ASN A 508 46.66 25.19 11.78
C ASN A 508 47.40 25.18 13.12
N TYR A 509 47.32 26.26 13.90
CA TYR A 509 47.96 26.29 15.22
C TYR A 509 47.31 25.30 16.19
N LEU A 510 48.07 24.82 17.17
CA LEU A 510 47.50 24.09 18.30
C LEU A 510 46.49 24.99 19.03
N PRO A 511 45.41 24.42 19.60
CA PRO A 511 44.43 25.16 20.40
C PRO A 511 44.99 25.52 21.79
N ILE A 512 46.15 26.17 21.81
CA ILE A 512 46.87 26.64 22.99
C ILE A 512 47.21 28.11 22.74
N SER A 513 46.81 28.99 23.65
CA SER A 513 47.03 30.44 23.54
C SER A 513 48.49 30.77 23.24
N GLY A 514 48.72 31.52 22.16
CA GLY A 514 50.04 31.93 21.68
C GLY A 514 50.97 30.82 21.15
N ASP A 515 50.56 29.55 21.13
CA ASP A 515 51.40 28.46 20.62
C ASP A 515 51.35 28.41 19.10
N THR A 516 52.50 28.60 18.45
CA THR A 516 52.60 28.62 16.98
C THR A 516 52.92 27.25 16.36
N THR A 517 52.89 26.18 17.15
CA THR A 517 53.07 24.80 16.67
C THR A 517 51.92 24.44 15.74
N ARG A 518 52.26 23.94 14.54
CA ARG A 518 51.26 23.52 13.54
C ARG A 518 50.82 22.07 13.76
N ALA A 519 49.51 21.86 13.85
CA ALA A 519 48.88 20.57 13.98
C ALA A 519 48.89 19.79 12.65
N MET A 520 49.10 18.47 12.74
CA MET A 520 48.94 17.54 11.62
C MET A 520 48.11 16.35 12.12
N PRO A 521 46.79 16.50 12.25
CA PRO A 521 45.93 15.42 12.72
C PRO A 521 45.83 14.34 11.63
N ARG A 522 45.55 13.11 12.06
CA ARG A 522 45.03 12.05 11.21
C ARG A 522 43.70 11.59 11.76
N VAL A 523 42.73 11.46 10.87
CA VAL A 523 41.37 11.02 11.17
C VAL A 523 41.22 9.57 10.79
N PHE A 524 40.44 8.85 11.60
CA PHE A 524 40.08 7.47 11.33
C PHE A 524 38.61 7.30 11.69
N GLY A 525 37.73 7.50 10.71
CA GLY A 525 36.30 7.23 10.84
C GLY A 525 36.00 5.75 10.97
N GLU A 526 34.78 5.33 10.66
CA GLU A 526 34.37 3.92 10.59
C GLU A 526 33.05 3.81 9.80
N ASN A 527 32.82 2.66 9.16
CA ASN A 527 31.54 2.31 8.54
C ASN A 527 31.10 0.89 8.94
N LEU A 528 30.01 0.81 9.72
CA LEU A 528 29.49 -0.48 10.20
C LEU A 528 28.19 -0.88 9.51
N LYS A 529 28.01 -2.18 9.29
CA LYS A 529 26.75 -2.79 8.87
C LYS A 529 26.00 -3.39 10.06
N ALA A 530 24.72 -3.09 10.17
CA ALA A 530 23.76 -3.80 11.00
C ALA A 530 22.77 -4.55 10.11
N CYS A 531 22.69 -5.87 10.24
CA CYS A 531 21.77 -6.70 9.48
C CYS A 531 20.42 -6.80 10.19
N LYS A 532 19.34 -6.74 9.41
CA LYS A 532 18.01 -6.97 9.94
C LYS A 532 17.84 -8.46 10.25
N ALA A 533 17.45 -8.76 11.49
CA ALA A 533 17.16 -10.12 11.94
C ALA A 533 15.64 -10.31 12.13
N SER A 534 15.22 -11.55 12.40
CA SER A 534 13.80 -11.85 12.69
C SER A 534 13.27 -11.11 13.91
N THR A 535 14.15 -10.78 14.86
CA THR A 535 13.85 -9.93 16.02
C THR A 535 14.93 -8.87 16.19
N GLY A 536 14.75 -7.71 15.56
CA GLY A 536 15.63 -6.55 15.71
C GLY A 536 16.81 -6.55 14.72
N TRP A 537 18.00 -6.27 15.24
CA TRP A 537 19.18 -5.96 14.44
C TRP A 537 20.44 -6.59 15.04
N GLU A 538 21.31 -7.08 14.18
CA GLU A 538 22.61 -7.64 14.56
C GLU A 538 23.72 -6.81 13.89
N ILE A 539 24.62 -6.23 14.68
CA ILE A 539 25.80 -5.55 14.14
C ILE A 539 26.75 -6.58 13.51
N GLU A 540 27.48 -6.20 12.48
CA GLU A 540 28.41 -7.08 11.80
C GLU A 540 29.42 -7.75 12.73
N GLY A 541 29.77 -8.99 12.38
CA GLY A 541 30.62 -9.84 13.20
C GLY A 541 29.93 -10.35 14.48
N ALA A 542 28.63 -10.09 14.67
CA ALA A 542 27.76 -10.73 15.65
C ALA A 542 26.63 -11.53 14.98
N GLY A 543 26.15 -12.57 15.66
CA GLY A 543 25.00 -13.37 15.20
C GLY A 543 25.21 -13.95 13.80
N SER A 544 24.29 -13.66 12.89
CA SER A 544 24.29 -14.02 11.47
C SER A 544 24.79 -12.90 10.55
N CYS A 545 24.96 -11.68 11.08
CA CYS A 545 25.40 -10.53 10.29
C CYS A 545 26.90 -10.62 10.02
N HIS A 546 27.26 -11.04 8.81
CA HIS A 546 28.65 -11.16 8.32
C HIS A 546 29.60 -11.85 9.35
N ILE A 547 29.48 -13.17 9.51
CA ILE A 547 30.24 -13.95 10.49
C ILE A 547 31.72 -14.08 10.06
N GLY A 548 32.66 -13.58 10.87
CA GLY A 548 34.10 -13.69 10.58
C GLY A 548 35.01 -12.75 11.42
N THR A 549 36.28 -12.66 11.02
CA THR A 549 37.30 -11.76 11.59
C THR A 549 37.48 -10.44 10.83
N ASP A 550 36.77 -10.24 9.72
CA ASP A 550 36.99 -9.12 8.80
C ASP A 550 35.80 -8.15 8.87
N GLU A 551 36.07 -6.84 8.80
CA GLU A 551 35.07 -5.80 8.55
C GLU A 551 34.38 -6.04 7.20
N PHE A 552 33.07 -5.83 7.16
CA PHE A 552 32.27 -5.97 5.94
C PHE A 552 32.70 -4.93 4.92
N ILE A 553 32.61 -3.64 5.25
CA ILE A 553 33.16 -2.58 4.40
C ILE A 553 34.67 -2.54 4.64
N GLN A 554 35.45 -2.96 3.64
CA GLN A 554 36.90 -2.87 3.73
C GLN A 554 37.35 -1.46 3.38
N ASP A 555 37.21 -0.54 4.33
CA ASP A 555 37.46 0.88 4.15
C ASP A 555 38.96 1.26 4.17
N ILE A 556 39.81 0.32 3.73
CA ILE A 556 41.25 0.47 3.64
C ILE A 556 41.61 1.38 2.46
N SER A 557 42.35 2.45 2.75
CA SER A 557 42.84 3.40 1.73
C SER A 557 44.16 2.95 1.09
N GLY A 558 44.60 3.68 0.07
CA GLY A 558 45.77 3.34 -0.73
C GLY A 558 47.13 3.42 -0.02
N ASP A 559 47.24 3.93 1.21
CA ASP A 559 48.51 4.18 1.90
C ASP A 559 48.77 3.32 3.16
N SER A 560 48.07 2.19 3.29
CA SER A 560 48.11 1.26 4.45
C SER A 560 47.47 1.79 5.74
N GLU A 561 46.70 2.87 5.66
CA GLU A 561 45.78 3.28 6.71
C GLU A 561 44.50 2.41 6.62
N SER A 562 44.18 1.68 7.70
CA SER A 562 42.82 1.16 7.89
C SER A 562 41.94 2.31 8.39
N GLU A 563 40.64 2.31 8.10
CA GLU A 563 39.66 3.31 8.57
C GLU A 563 39.77 4.68 7.88
N SER A 564 39.24 4.81 6.66
CA SER A 564 39.35 6.02 5.83
C SER A 564 38.08 6.87 5.76
N SER A 565 37.00 6.45 6.42
CA SER A 565 35.73 7.17 6.43
C SER A 565 35.84 8.58 7.02
N GLN A 566 35.16 9.54 6.37
CA GLN A 566 34.91 10.88 6.89
C GLN A 566 33.48 11.05 7.41
N GLY A 567 32.73 9.96 7.59
CA GLY A 567 31.43 9.93 8.27
C GLY A 567 30.20 10.29 7.45
N ALA A 568 30.27 10.21 6.13
CA ALA A 568 29.11 10.42 5.26
C ALA A 568 29.03 9.32 4.20
N ILE A 569 27.83 8.81 3.99
CA ILE A 569 27.53 7.70 3.09
C ILE A 569 26.24 7.97 2.30
N ALA A 570 26.16 7.43 1.09
CA ALA A 570 24.93 7.48 0.31
C ALA A 570 24.69 6.15 -0.39
N LEU A 571 23.42 5.76 -0.51
CA LEU A 571 23.03 4.51 -1.15
C LEU A 571 22.02 4.75 -2.27
N LEU A 572 22.35 4.30 -3.47
CA LEU A 572 21.41 4.29 -4.59
C LEU A 572 20.77 2.90 -4.72
N LYS A 573 19.49 2.80 -4.35
CA LYS A 573 18.79 1.52 -4.29
C LYS A 573 18.75 0.82 -5.64
N GLY A 574 18.90 -0.50 -5.59
CA GLY A 574 19.03 -1.36 -6.75
C GLY A 574 20.41 -1.35 -7.43
N LYS A 575 21.32 -0.41 -7.11
CA LYS A 575 22.73 -0.51 -7.57
C LYS A 575 23.58 -1.49 -6.77
N ASN A 576 23.12 -1.88 -5.58
CA ASN A 576 23.88 -2.68 -4.63
C ASN A 576 25.25 -2.07 -4.33
N GLN A 577 25.28 -0.74 -4.12
CA GLN A 577 26.49 0.04 -3.93
C GLN A 577 26.32 1.05 -2.80
N LEU A 578 27.35 1.21 -1.99
CA LEU A 578 27.44 2.23 -0.94
C LEU A 578 28.55 3.21 -1.31
N LEU A 579 28.23 4.49 -1.44
CA LEU A 579 29.22 5.56 -1.55
C LEU A 579 29.59 6.02 -0.14
N GLN A 580 30.88 6.27 0.08
CA GLN A 580 31.46 6.81 1.30
C GLN A 580 32.32 8.02 0.96
N VAL A 581 32.23 9.07 1.77
CA VAL A 581 33.21 10.15 1.77
C VAL A 581 34.46 9.68 2.52
N SER A 582 35.62 9.79 1.87
CA SER A 582 36.85 9.11 2.30
C SER A 582 38.06 10.02 2.22
N ILE A 583 39.01 9.85 3.12
CA ILE A 583 40.39 10.30 2.90
C ILE A 583 41.09 9.32 1.95
N ASP A 584 42.04 9.83 1.17
CA ASP A 584 42.86 9.06 0.22
C ASP A 584 42.08 7.98 -0.56
N PRO A 585 41.04 8.36 -1.32
CA PRO A 585 40.03 7.42 -1.85
C PRO A 585 40.57 6.41 -2.87
N HIS A 586 41.84 6.50 -3.28
CA HIS A 586 42.41 5.63 -4.32
C HIS A 586 42.74 4.22 -3.78
N PRO A 587 42.54 3.17 -4.59
CA PRO A 587 42.86 1.80 -4.21
C PRO A 587 44.38 1.61 -4.15
N GLN A 588 44.84 0.76 -3.23
CA GLN A 588 46.26 0.46 -2.97
C GLN A 588 46.98 -0.12 -4.20
N LEU A 589 47.47 0.76 -5.07
CA LEU A 589 48.42 0.44 -6.15
C LEU A 589 49.82 0.84 -5.69
N ASP A 590 50.80 0.01 -6.04
CA ASP A 590 52.21 0.10 -5.62
C ASP A 590 52.69 1.57 -5.59
N ILE A 591 53.07 2.09 -4.41
CA ILE A 591 53.57 3.47 -4.17
C ILE A 591 54.66 3.87 -5.18
N ALA A 592 55.37 2.88 -5.76
CA ALA A 592 56.37 3.06 -6.81
C ALA A 592 55.83 3.50 -8.18
N LEU A 593 54.52 3.33 -8.46
CA LEU A 593 53.86 3.70 -9.72
C LEU A 593 53.18 5.08 -9.66
N LEU A 594 52.86 5.60 -8.47
CA LEU A 594 51.96 6.75 -8.31
C LEU A 594 52.60 8.02 -7.71
N GLY A 595 53.84 7.97 -7.22
CA GLY A 595 54.56 9.17 -6.76
C GLY A 595 53.96 9.84 -5.51
N ALA A 596 54.41 11.07 -5.21
CA ALA A 596 54.03 11.83 -4.00
C ALA A 596 52.68 12.57 -4.12
N ALA A 597 51.88 12.32 -5.16
CA ALA A 597 50.70 13.12 -5.53
C ALA A 597 49.39 12.74 -4.80
N TYR A 598 49.38 11.65 -4.02
CA TYR A 598 48.15 10.99 -3.53
C TYR A 598 48.04 10.84 -1.99
N TRP A 599 48.79 11.63 -1.23
CA TRP A 599 49.01 11.42 0.22
C TRP A 599 48.09 12.23 1.17
N ASN A 600 47.41 13.23 0.66
CA ASN A 600 46.50 14.13 1.41
C ASN A 600 45.26 14.43 0.55
N THR A 601 44.87 13.46 -0.27
CA THR A 601 43.69 13.56 -1.12
C THR A 601 42.45 13.20 -0.34
N GLN A 602 41.31 13.68 -0.81
CA GLN A 602 40.03 13.41 -0.19
C GLN A 602 38.98 13.35 -1.27
N GLY A 603 38.02 12.45 -1.11
CA GLY A 603 36.94 12.29 -2.07
C GLY A 603 35.99 11.19 -1.67
N THR A 604 35.66 10.30 -2.59
CA THR A 604 34.66 9.26 -2.39
C THR A 604 35.15 7.90 -2.84
N ILE A 605 34.72 6.87 -2.12
CA ILE A 605 34.85 5.46 -2.48
C ILE A 605 33.46 4.90 -2.64
N THR A 606 33.24 4.02 -3.62
CA THR A 606 32.01 3.23 -3.75
C THR A 606 32.33 1.76 -3.52
N TYR A 607 31.58 1.09 -2.66
CA TYR A 607 31.71 -0.32 -2.33
C TYR A 607 30.60 -1.16 -2.95
N ASP A 608 30.88 -2.42 -3.29
CA ASP A 608 29.88 -3.41 -3.68
C ASP A 608 29.28 -4.07 -2.43
N LEU A 609 27.97 -3.92 -2.22
CA LEU A 609 27.27 -4.43 -1.03
C LEU A 609 27.09 -5.96 -1.01
N ASN A 610 27.54 -6.69 -2.04
CA ASN A 610 27.60 -8.16 -1.98
C ASN A 610 28.83 -8.68 -1.21
N ASN A 611 29.94 -7.95 -1.26
CA ASN A 611 31.24 -8.43 -0.78
C ASN A 611 32.04 -7.37 0.00
N GLY A 612 31.52 -6.15 0.09
CA GLY A 612 32.11 -5.03 0.81
C GLY A 612 33.44 -4.52 0.25
N GLN A 613 33.78 -4.91 -0.99
CA GLN A 613 35.00 -4.49 -1.66
C GLN A 613 34.82 -3.15 -2.37
N ILE A 614 35.91 -2.41 -2.50
CA ILE A 614 35.98 -1.20 -3.33
C ILE A 614 35.62 -1.54 -4.78
N ASN A 615 34.65 -0.81 -5.32
CA ASN A 615 34.19 -0.88 -6.70
C ASN A 615 34.69 0.31 -7.53
N ASN A 616 34.53 1.54 -7.03
CA ASN A 616 34.98 2.79 -7.69
C ASN A 616 35.55 3.78 -6.68
N TRP A 617 36.25 4.80 -7.17
CA TRP A 617 36.81 5.87 -6.33
C TRP A 617 36.97 7.18 -7.10
N TYR A 618 36.86 8.32 -6.43
CA TYR A 618 37.00 9.63 -7.04
C TYR A 618 37.62 10.65 -6.06
N SER A 619 38.49 11.53 -6.54
CA SER A 619 39.12 12.57 -5.69
C SER A 619 38.60 13.97 -6.00
N PHE A 620 38.20 14.70 -4.96
CA PHE A 620 37.78 16.10 -5.02
C PHE A 620 38.95 17.05 -4.75
N TYR A 621 39.75 16.76 -3.72
CA TYR A 621 40.90 17.57 -3.29
C TYR A 621 42.24 17.02 -3.80
N GLN A 622 43.26 17.89 -3.95
CA GLN A 622 44.63 17.55 -4.39
C GLN A 622 45.68 17.74 -3.27
N ASN A 623 46.89 17.18 -3.48
CA ASN A 623 48.05 17.41 -2.61
C ASN A 623 48.59 18.84 -2.62
N SER A 624 48.46 19.57 -3.74
CA SER A 624 48.78 21.00 -3.86
C SER A 624 47.69 21.91 -3.27
N ASP A 625 46.46 21.42 -3.15
CA ASP A 625 45.33 22.10 -2.50
C ASP A 625 45.31 21.88 -0.98
N THR A 626 46.43 21.45 -0.38
CA THR A 626 46.56 21.05 1.05
C THR A 626 46.41 22.20 2.05
N GLU A 627 45.79 23.29 1.65
CA GLU A 627 45.64 24.51 2.40
C GLU A 627 44.20 24.66 2.95
N LEU A 628 43.67 23.76 3.77
CA LEU A 628 44.35 23.30 4.99
C LEU A 628 43.51 22.21 5.71
N TYR A 629 43.06 21.17 4.99
CA TYR A 629 42.36 20.03 5.62
C TYR A 629 42.97 18.65 5.43
N GLY A 630 44.07 18.48 4.67
CA GLY A 630 44.87 17.24 4.60
C GLY A 630 44.14 15.94 5.00
N LYS A 631 44.48 15.38 6.17
CA LYS A 631 43.79 14.24 6.80
C LYS A 631 42.92 14.67 7.99
N ALA A 632 42.18 15.77 7.85
CA ALA A 632 41.46 16.50 8.90
C ALA A 632 40.01 16.84 8.52
N ASN A 633 39.30 15.88 7.90
CA ASN A 633 37.91 15.97 7.44
C ASN A 633 37.61 17.21 6.59
N GLY A 634 38.10 17.26 5.35
CA GLY A 634 37.88 18.39 4.44
C GLY A 634 36.54 18.35 3.70
N LEU A 635 35.87 17.20 3.68
CA LEU A 635 34.55 17.04 3.09
C LEU A 635 33.49 16.89 4.17
N GLY A 636 32.27 17.32 3.85
CA GLY A 636 31.09 17.15 4.69
C GLY A 636 30.24 15.95 4.26
N ASP A 637 28.96 16.10 4.57
CA ASP A 637 27.88 15.16 4.24
C ASP A 637 27.71 14.90 2.73
N VAL A 638 26.95 13.86 2.35
CA VAL A 638 26.69 13.53 0.93
C VAL A 638 25.24 13.15 0.68
N GLU A 639 24.64 13.75 -0.35
CA GLU A 639 23.24 13.47 -0.70
C GLU A 639 23.05 13.33 -2.21
N LEU A 640 22.11 12.47 -2.62
CA LEU A 640 21.87 12.10 -4.01
C LEU A 640 20.77 12.95 -4.65
N ILE A 641 21.07 13.52 -5.83
CA ILE A 641 20.09 14.19 -6.66
C ILE A 641 19.35 13.15 -7.50
N THR A 642 18.14 12.82 -7.05
CA THR A 642 17.23 11.90 -7.75
C THR A 642 15.93 12.62 -8.13
N PRO A 643 15.33 12.30 -9.30
CA PRO A 643 14.05 12.88 -9.68
C PRO A 643 12.92 12.38 -8.75
N PRO A 644 11.77 13.07 -8.70
CA PRO A 644 10.58 12.53 -8.05
C PRO A 644 9.98 11.38 -8.85
N ALA A 645 9.41 10.39 -8.17
CA ALA A 645 8.74 9.25 -8.81
C ALA A 645 7.56 9.70 -9.69
N PRO A 646 7.39 9.11 -10.88
CA PRO A 646 6.29 9.45 -11.76
C PRO A 646 4.95 9.00 -11.16
N ILE A 647 3.87 9.63 -11.64
CA ILE A 647 2.48 9.27 -11.33
C ILE A 647 1.88 8.62 -12.56
N GLU A 648 1.08 7.60 -12.34
CA GLU A 648 0.26 6.92 -13.31
C GLU A 648 -1.18 6.80 -12.79
N ILE A 649 -2.14 7.16 -13.63
CA ILE A 649 -3.57 6.98 -13.37
C ILE A 649 -4.21 6.19 -14.50
N GLY A 650 -5.22 5.40 -14.17
CA GLY A 650 -6.07 4.72 -15.13
C GLY A 650 -6.76 3.51 -14.53
N ASN A 651 -7.15 2.61 -15.43
CA ASN A 651 -7.07 1.16 -15.33
C ASN A 651 -7.84 0.57 -16.51
N ARG A 652 -9.07 0.07 -16.31
CA ARG A 652 -9.71 -0.88 -17.22
C ARG A 652 -11.12 -0.45 -17.59
N VAL A 653 -11.49 -0.69 -18.83
CA VAL A 653 -12.88 -0.67 -19.29
C VAL A 653 -13.31 -2.10 -19.56
N TRP A 654 -14.40 -2.55 -18.95
CA TRP A 654 -14.86 -3.93 -19.07
C TRP A 654 -16.35 -4.03 -19.46
N LEU A 655 -16.71 -5.21 -19.94
CA LEU A 655 -18.07 -5.60 -20.19
C LEU A 655 -18.63 -6.22 -18.91
N ASP A 656 -19.47 -5.45 -18.23
CA ASP A 656 -20.21 -5.89 -17.06
C ASP A 656 -21.37 -6.79 -17.53
N ALA A 657 -21.16 -8.10 -17.43
CA ALA A 657 -21.99 -9.09 -18.08
C ALA A 657 -23.26 -9.41 -17.28
N ASP A 658 -23.22 -9.25 -15.96
CA ASP A 658 -24.33 -9.53 -15.05
C ASP A 658 -25.00 -8.27 -14.46
N ASN A 659 -24.46 -7.08 -14.80
CA ASN A 659 -24.96 -5.76 -14.44
C ASN A 659 -24.93 -5.50 -12.93
N ASP A 660 -23.92 -6.01 -12.22
CA ASP A 660 -23.74 -5.77 -10.79
C ASP A 660 -22.82 -4.56 -10.49
N GLY A 661 -22.07 -4.08 -11.48
CA GLY A 661 -21.15 -2.94 -11.37
C GLY A 661 -19.78 -3.26 -10.77
N ILE A 662 -19.45 -4.53 -10.59
CA ILE A 662 -18.21 -5.06 -10.03
C ILE A 662 -17.44 -5.77 -11.14
N GLN A 663 -16.11 -5.67 -11.13
CA GLN A 663 -15.27 -6.38 -12.11
C GLN A 663 -15.06 -7.83 -11.71
N ASP A 664 -15.56 -8.77 -12.50
CA ASP A 664 -15.42 -10.19 -12.21
C ASP A 664 -14.41 -10.92 -13.09
N ALA A 665 -13.95 -12.06 -12.59
CA ALA A 665 -12.91 -12.86 -13.22
C ALA A 665 -13.25 -13.25 -14.66
N GLY A 666 -14.52 -13.55 -14.95
CA GLY A 666 -15.01 -13.94 -16.27
C GLY A 666 -15.31 -12.76 -17.22
N GLU A 667 -15.15 -11.52 -16.77
CA GLU A 667 -15.57 -10.35 -17.53
C GLU A 667 -14.45 -9.84 -18.44
N ASN A 668 -14.80 -9.65 -19.71
CA ASN A 668 -13.85 -9.27 -20.73
C ASN A 668 -13.63 -7.76 -20.75
N GLY A 669 -12.40 -7.36 -21.04
CA GLY A 669 -12.09 -5.97 -21.34
C GLY A 669 -12.69 -5.51 -22.67
N ILE A 670 -13.01 -4.23 -22.78
CA ILE A 670 -13.54 -3.64 -24.01
C ILE A 670 -12.42 -2.86 -24.72
N PRO A 671 -11.95 -3.30 -25.89
CA PRO A 671 -10.93 -2.60 -26.65
C PRO A 671 -11.49 -1.41 -27.45
N ASN A 672 -10.59 -0.50 -27.82
CA ASN A 672 -10.85 0.63 -28.71
C ASN A 672 -11.82 1.70 -28.16
N VAL A 673 -11.97 1.78 -26.84
CA VAL A 673 -12.72 2.86 -26.17
C VAL A 673 -11.80 4.06 -26.00
N GLN A 674 -12.24 5.24 -26.43
CA GLN A 674 -11.48 6.48 -26.21
C GLN A 674 -11.77 7.02 -24.81
N VAL A 675 -10.73 7.14 -24.00
CA VAL A 675 -10.76 7.69 -22.64
C VAL A 675 -9.97 8.99 -22.63
N GLN A 676 -10.51 10.05 -22.03
CA GLN A 676 -9.86 11.36 -21.99
C GLN A 676 -9.45 11.73 -20.57
N LEU A 677 -8.26 12.30 -20.41
CA LEU A 677 -7.86 12.99 -19.18
C LEU A 677 -8.09 14.48 -19.35
N LEU A 678 -8.79 15.11 -18.41
CA LEU A 678 -9.09 16.54 -18.42
C LEU A 678 -8.55 17.24 -17.18
N SER A 679 -8.09 18.48 -17.37
CA SER A 679 -7.79 19.44 -16.31
C SER A 679 -8.81 20.57 -16.41
N GLY A 680 -9.81 20.57 -15.54
CA GLY A 680 -11.02 21.38 -15.73
C GLY A 680 -11.72 21.00 -17.03
N ALA A 681 -11.96 21.96 -17.92
CA ALA A 681 -12.60 21.72 -19.22
C ALA A 681 -11.59 21.36 -20.34
N THR A 682 -10.29 21.41 -20.08
CA THR A 682 -9.25 21.22 -21.09
C THR A 682 -8.83 19.74 -21.15
N VAL A 683 -8.88 19.15 -22.34
CA VAL A 683 -8.32 17.81 -22.58
C VAL A 683 -6.80 17.87 -22.50
N VAL A 684 -6.23 17.15 -21.54
CA VAL A 684 -4.78 16.95 -21.36
C VAL A 684 -4.29 15.87 -22.31
N ALA A 685 -5.00 14.74 -22.36
CA ALA A 685 -4.62 13.58 -23.16
C ALA A 685 -5.83 12.72 -23.53
N THR A 686 -5.66 11.84 -24.51
CA THR A 686 -6.64 10.81 -24.88
C THR A 686 -5.92 9.49 -25.08
N ALA A 687 -6.38 8.45 -24.37
CA ALA A 687 -5.94 7.07 -24.52
C ALA A 687 -7.04 6.26 -25.22
N THR A 688 -6.66 5.16 -25.86
CA THR A 688 -7.56 4.18 -26.49
C THR A 688 -7.32 2.82 -25.87
N THR A 689 -8.34 2.22 -25.27
CA THR A 689 -8.20 0.98 -24.48
C THR A 689 -7.60 -0.16 -25.30
N ALA A 690 -6.71 -0.93 -24.66
CA ALA A 690 -6.08 -2.12 -25.23
C ALA A 690 -7.05 -3.31 -25.33
N ALA A 691 -6.57 -4.44 -25.85
CA ALA A 691 -7.35 -5.67 -26.03
C ALA A 691 -8.05 -6.16 -24.74
N ASP A 692 -7.40 -5.96 -23.60
CA ASP A 692 -7.84 -6.31 -22.26
C ASP A 692 -8.64 -5.19 -21.55
N GLY A 693 -8.94 -4.11 -22.27
CA GLY A 693 -9.67 -2.96 -21.76
C GLY A 693 -8.80 -1.91 -21.06
N THR A 694 -7.49 -2.14 -20.93
CA THR A 694 -6.63 -1.25 -20.13
C THR A 694 -6.28 0.07 -20.82
N TYR A 695 -6.11 1.13 -20.02
CA TYR A 695 -5.65 2.46 -20.42
C TYR A 695 -4.92 3.16 -19.26
N TYR A 696 -3.94 4.00 -19.57
CA TYR A 696 -3.11 4.69 -18.58
C TYR A 696 -2.64 6.07 -19.06
N PHE A 697 -2.55 7.00 -18.12
CA PHE A 697 -1.95 8.33 -18.29
C PHE A 697 -0.82 8.47 -17.27
N THR A 698 0.38 8.83 -17.73
CA THR A 698 1.53 9.00 -16.86
C THR A 698 2.39 10.20 -17.22
N ASN A 699 3.00 10.81 -16.21
CA ASN A 699 4.04 11.83 -16.39
C ASN A 699 5.45 11.24 -16.53
N ALA A 700 5.60 9.91 -16.44
CA ALA A 700 6.86 9.22 -16.70
C ALA A 700 7.36 9.51 -18.13
N ALA A 701 8.68 9.55 -18.28
CA ALA A 701 9.28 9.54 -19.61
C ALA A 701 9.01 8.19 -20.29
N GLY A 702 8.65 8.22 -21.58
CA GLY A 702 8.37 6.99 -22.31
C GLY A 702 7.82 7.25 -23.72
N THR A 703 7.54 6.17 -24.45
CA THR A 703 6.96 6.24 -25.79
C THR A 703 5.48 5.91 -25.72
N ASN A 704 4.64 6.81 -26.24
CA ASN A 704 3.20 6.61 -26.27
C ASN A 704 2.81 5.33 -27.03
N THR A 705 1.90 4.56 -26.44
CA THR A 705 1.09 3.57 -27.14
C THR A 705 -0.33 4.11 -27.28
N ALA A 706 -1.22 3.37 -27.93
CA ALA A 706 -2.63 3.76 -28.00
C ALA A 706 -3.27 3.82 -26.59
N SER A 707 -2.97 2.83 -25.74
CA SER A 707 -3.55 2.69 -24.41
C SER A 707 -2.78 3.40 -23.31
N LYS A 708 -1.50 3.73 -23.49
CA LYS A 708 -0.66 4.35 -22.47
C LYS A 708 0.01 5.62 -22.99
N ILE A 709 -0.31 6.74 -22.37
CA ILE A 709 0.20 8.07 -22.75
C ILE A 709 1.23 8.53 -21.72
N TYR A 710 2.47 8.74 -22.16
CA TYR A 710 3.63 9.16 -21.39
C TYR A 710 3.91 10.66 -21.52
N GLY A 711 4.79 11.18 -20.66
CA GLY A 711 5.34 12.54 -20.76
C GLY A 711 4.34 13.66 -20.46
N LEU A 712 3.26 13.35 -19.72
CA LEU A 712 2.22 14.32 -19.37
C LEU A 712 2.68 15.26 -18.25
N THR A 713 3.41 16.31 -18.60
CA THR A 713 3.90 17.29 -17.62
C THR A 713 2.79 18.05 -16.89
N GLN A 714 1.54 18.03 -17.39
CA GLN A 714 0.39 18.60 -16.70
C GLN A 714 -0.18 17.68 -15.61
N LEU A 715 0.17 16.39 -15.60
CA LEU A 715 -0.21 15.45 -14.54
C LEU A 715 0.77 15.60 -13.36
N GLN A 716 0.29 16.24 -12.30
CA GLN A 716 1.05 16.67 -11.13
C GLN A 716 0.37 16.13 -9.86
N PRO A 717 1.15 15.85 -8.80
CA PRO A 717 0.58 15.45 -7.51
C PRO A 717 -0.33 16.53 -6.93
N ASN A 718 -1.21 16.13 -6.02
CA ASN A 718 -2.12 16.99 -5.26
C ASN A 718 -2.94 17.93 -6.16
N THR A 719 -3.26 17.48 -7.38
CA THR A 719 -4.02 18.24 -8.38
C THR A 719 -5.24 17.43 -8.80
N ALA A 720 -6.39 18.11 -8.97
CA ALA A 720 -7.63 17.45 -9.36
C ALA A 720 -7.75 17.34 -10.89
N TYR A 721 -8.24 16.19 -11.37
CA TYR A 721 -8.48 15.91 -12.78
C TYR A 721 -9.85 15.24 -12.98
N THR A 722 -10.22 15.05 -14.24
CA THR A 722 -11.37 14.25 -14.63
C THR A 722 -10.95 13.22 -15.67
N VAL A 723 -11.27 11.95 -15.44
CA VAL A 723 -11.20 10.92 -16.47
C VAL A 723 -12.58 10.79 -17.09
N LYS A 724 -12.67 11.03 -18.40
CA LYS A 724 -13.92 11.03 -19.15
C LYS A 724 -14.01 9.83 -20.07
N PHE A 725 -15.08 9.08 -19.89
CA PHE A 725 -15.47 7.92 -20.67
C PHE A 725 -16.69 8.25 -21.54
N PRO A 726 -16.88 7.53 -22.66
CA PRO A 726 -18.13 7.58 -23.40
C PRO A 726 -19.32 7.15 -22.52
N THR A 727 -20.51 7.69 -22.75
CA THR A 727 -21.70 7.20 -22.03
C THR A 727 -22.23 5.89 -22.60
N THR A 728 -21.81 5.54 -23.81
CA THR A 728 -22.14 4.29 -24.50
C THR A 728 -20.96 3.79 -25.30
N VAL A 729 -20.80 2.47 -25.40
CA VAL A 729 -19.82 1.81 -26.27
C VAL A 729 -20.52 0.79 -27.17
N THR A 730 -19.95 0.51 -28.34
CA THR A 730 -20.47 -0.52 -29.25
C THR A 730 -19.46 -1.65 -29.37
N VAL A 731 -19.83 -2.85 -28.92
CA VAL A 731 -19.01 -4.06 -29.02
C VAL A 731 -19.72 -5.05 -29.94
N SER A 732 -19.05 -5.43 -31.03
CA SER A 732 -19.58 -6.38 -32.02
C SER A 732 -20.99 -6.02 -32.53
N GLY A 733 -21.30 -4.72 -32.68
CA GLY A 733 -22.59 -4.22 -33.16
C GLY A 733 -23.67 -4.06 -32.09
N THR A 734 -23.40 -4.42 -30.84
CA THR A 734 -24.31 -4.21 -29.70
C THR A 734 -23.87 -2.98 -28.91
N THR A 735 -24.82 -2.09 -28.58
CA THR A 735 -24.58 -0.90 -27.77
C THR A 735 -24.80 -1.20 -26.29
N TYR A 736 -23.80 -0.87 -25.47
CA TYR A 736 -23.80 -1.02 -24.02
C TYR A 736 -23.76 0.38 -23.37
N ASN A 737 -24.38 0.50 -22.20
CA ASN A 737 -24.40 1.74 -21.41
C ASN A 737 -23.49 1.57 -20.20
N LEU A 738 -23.11 2.68 -19.56
CA LEU A 738 -22.44 2.65 -18.27
C LEU A 738 -23.26 1.83 -17.26
N THR A 739 -22.60 0.93 -16.53
CA THR A 739 -23.22 0.15 -15.46
C THR A 739 -23.37 0.96 -14.16
N THR A 740 -23.86 0.32 -13.10
CA THR A 740 -23.99 0.89 -11.76
C THR A 740 -22.61 1.30 -11.21
N ALA A 741 -22.46 2.57 -10.85
CA ALA A 741 -21.24 3.05 -10.21
C ALA A 741 -21.21 2.71 -8.71
N THR A 742 -20.02 2.45 -8.16
CA THR A 742 -19.75 2.31 -6.71
C THR A 742 -20.62 1.25 -6.00
N ALA A 743 -20.88 0.13 -6.68
CA ALA A 743 -21.86 -0.86 -6.23
C ALA A 743 -21.44 -1.67 -4.98
N GLY A 744 -20.15 -1.96 -4.79
CA GLY A 744 -19.61 -2.82 -3.73
C GLY A 744 -18.88 -2.09 -2.58
N GLY A 745 -18.64 -0.77 -2.72
CA GLY A 745 -17.85 0.03 -1.78
C GLY A 745 -16.34 -0.17 -1.88
N ASN A 746 -15.86 -1.00 -2.82
CA ASN A 746 -14.44 -1.19 -3.11
C ASN A 746 -14.10 -0.52 -4.44
N THR A 747 -13.57 0.69 -4.38
CA THR A 747 -13.26 1.49 -5.57
C THR A 747 -12.22 0.85 -6.49
N GLN A 748 -11.49 -0.19 -6.07
CA GLN A 748 -10.53 -0.90 -6.93
C GLN A 748 -11.18 -1.90 -7.89
N ILE A 749 -12.43 -2.29 -7.64
CA ILE A 749 -13.15 -3.27 -8.46
C ILE A 749 -14.52 -2.76 -8.93
N ASP A 750 -15.09 -1.76 -8.26
CA ASP A 750 -16.38 -1.17 -8.62
C ASP A 750 -16.22 -0.14 -9.75
N SER A 751 -17.16 -0.14 -10.70
CA SER A 751 -17.23 0.90 -11.73
C SER A 751 -17.31 2.28 -11.11
N ASN A 752 -16.44 3.22 -11.51
CA ASN A 752 -16.45 4.56 -10.90
C ASN A 752 -17.24 5.59 -11.71
N ALA A 753 -17.56 5.30 -12.98
CA ALA A 753 -18.20 6.30 -13.85
C ALA A 753 -19.68 6.51 -13.47
N PRO A 754 -20.07 7.73 -13.04
CA PRO A 754 -21.48 8.08 -12.97
C PRO A 754 -22.09 8.14 -14.38
N ALA A 755 -23.40 8.29 -14.50
CA ALA A 755 -24.12 8.32 -15.78
C ALA A 755 -23.62 9.40 -16.79
N THR A 756 -22.84 10.39 -16.34
CA THR A 756 -22.20 11.39 -17.20
C THR A 756 -20.93 10.88 -17.91
N GLY A 757 -20.37 9.76 -17.44
CA GLY A 757 -19.06 9.24 -17.89
C GLY A 757 -17.86 10.01 -17.32
N GLU A 758 -18.06 10.96 -16.40
CA GLU A 758 -16.99 11.81 -15.87
C GLU A 758 -16.61 11.38 -14.45
N VAL A 759 -15.47 10.70 -14.32
CA VAL A 759 -14.88 10.27 -13.05
C VAL A 759 -13.96 11.35 -12.52
N THR A 760 -14.16 11.77 -11.27
CA THR A 760 -13.28 12.74 -10.61
C THR A 760 -12.05 12.04 -10.07
N VAL A 761 -10.87 12.57 -10.40
CA VAL A 761 -9.61 12.28 -9.71
C VAL A 761 -9.40 13.42 -8.72
N ALA A 762 -9.63 13.17 -7.43
CA ALA A 762 -9.39 14.15 -6.39
C ALA A 762 -7.88 14.34 -6.15
N ALA A 763 -7.49 15.50 -5.62
CA ALA A 763 -6.10 15.75 -5.24
C ALA A 763 -5.56 14.72 -4.23
N ALA A 764 -6.45 14.20 -3.36
CA ALA A 764 -6.13 13.17 -2.37
C ALA A 764 -5.94 11.77 -2.98
N ASP A 765 -6.36 11.54 -4.23
CA ASP A 765 -6.18 10.26 -4.92
C ASP A 765 -4.76 10.09 -5.46
N ILE A 766 -4.04 11.20 -5.63
CA ILE A 766 -2.65 11.30 -6.08
C ILE A 766 -1.87 12.34 -5.24
N PRO A 767 -1.79 12.16 -3.92
CA PRO A 767 -1.38 13.22 -2.98
C PRO A 767 0.10 13.61 -3.08
N SER A 768 0.94 12.73 -3.62
CA SER A 768 2.39 12.92 -3.72
C SER A 768 2.93 12.33 -5.03
N ALA A 769 4.18 12.64 -5.36
CA ALA A 769 4.88 11.91 -6.41
C ALA A 769 4.93 10.41 -6.11
N GLY A 770 4.94 9.58 -7.15
CA GLY A 770 4.88 8.11 -7.03
C GLY A 770 3.56 7.54 -6.51
N ALA A 771 2.56 8.38 -6.23
CA ALA A 771 1.23 7.91 -5.83
C ALA A 771 0.42 7.46 -7.05
N ASN A 772 0.81 6.33 -7.64
CA ASN A 772 0.06 5.73 -8.73
C ASN A 772 -1.32 5.26 -8.23
N ASN A 773 -2.34 5.47 -9.05
CA ASN A 773 -3.70 5.09 -8.72
C ASN A 773 -4.39 4.42 -9.90
N HIS A 774 -4.60 3.12 -9.74
CA HIS A 774 -5.21 2.24 -10.75
C HIS A 774 -6.64 1.85 -10.41
N SER A 775 -7.34 2.68 -9.63
CA SER A 775 -8.74 2.45 -9.26
C SER A 775 -9.74 3.14 -10.19
N PHE A 776 -9.28 3.74 -11.29
CA PHE A 776 -10.15 4.45 -12.23
C PHE A 776 -10.57 3.49 -13.35
N ASP A 777 -11.69 2.82 -13.18
CA ASP A 777 -12.20 1.80 -14.08
C ASP A 777 -13.72 1.93 -14.29
N VAL A 778 -14.19 1.40 -15.42
CA VAL A 778 -15.58 1.56 -15.87
C VAL A 778 -16.15 0.31 -16.53
N GLY A 779 -17.27 -0.15 -15.98
CA GLY A 779 -18.08 -1.23 -16.55
C GLY A 779 -19.14 -0.70 -17.50
N TYR A 780 -19.39 -1.45 -18.57
CA TYR A 780 -20.54 -1.26 -19.45
C TYR A 780 -21.38 -2.51 -19.48
N SER A 781 -22.67 -2.35 -19.21
CA SER A 781 -23.63 -3.44 -19.23
C SER A 781 -24.68 -3.23 -20.31
N SER A 782 -25.32 -4.33 -20.72
CA SER A 782 -26.53 -4.21 -21.52
C SER A 782 -27.60 -3.56 -20.66
N ALA A 783 -28.39 -2.63 -21.21
CA ALA A 783 -29.51 -2.04 -20.46
C ALA A 783 -30.32 -3.16 -19.78
N PRO A 784 -30.58 -3.08 -18.46
CA PRO A 784 -31.15 -4.20 -17.73
C PRO A 784 -32.49 -4.60 -18.36
N ALA A 785 -32.66 -5.89 -18.63
CA ALA A 785 -33.83 -6.40 -19.32
C ALA A 785 -35.11 -6.01 -18.55
N CYS A 786 -36.10 -5.48 -19.26
CA CYS A 786 -37.42 -5.25 -18.71
C CYS A 786 -37.99 -6.58 -18.16
N SER A 787 -38.52 -6.54 -16.93
CA SER A 787 -39.14 -7.70 -16.30
C SER A 787 -40.46 -7.31 -15.63
N ILE A 788 -41.50 -8.11 -15.90
CA ILE A 788 -42.80 -8.00 -15.23
C ILE A 788 -42.81 -9.02 -14.09
N ASN A 789 -43.06 -8.55 -12.86
CA ASN A 789 -43.16 -9.43 -11.70
C ASN A 789 -44.43 -10.29 -11.78
N THR A 790 -44.43 -11.45 -11.12
CA THR A 790 -45.65 -12.27 -10.98
C THR A 790 -46.76 -11.42 -10.33
N PRO A 791 -47.89 -11.19 -11.03
CA PRO A 791 -48.92 -10.28 -10.54
C PRO A 791 -49.74 -10.93 -9.42
N THR A 792 -50.27 -10.09 -8.53
CA THR A 792 -51.27 -10.56 -7.56
C THR A 792 -52.65 -10.49 -8.20
N VAL A 793 -53.38 -11.61 -8.18
CA VAL A 793 -54.73 -11.72 -8.76
C VAL A 793 -55.72 -12.17 -7.69
N THR A 794 -56.85 -11.47 -7.59
CA THR A 794 -58.00 -11.88 -6.75
C THR A 794 -59.26 -11.95 -7.61
N THR A 795 -60.17 -12.88 -7.29
CA THR A 795 -61.44 -13.06 -8.01
C THR A 795 -62.62 -12.80 -7.10
N THR A 796 -63.73 -12.31 -7.68
CA THR A 796 -64.98 -12.04 -6.98
C THR A 796 -66.11 -12.73 -7.72
N CYS A 797 -66.86 -13.59 -7.04
CA CYS A 797 -68.03 -14.26 -7.61
C CYS A 797 -69.24 -13.32 -7.67
N ASN A 798 -70.04 -13.48 -8.72
CA ASN A 798 -71.31 -12.82 -8.94
C ASN A 798 -72.33 -13.89 -9.35
N ASN A 799 -73.43 -13.99 -8.60
CA ASN A 799 -74.49 -14.98 -8.84
C ASN A 799 -75.34 -14.69 -10.10
N ASN A 800 -74.93 -13.72 -10.93
CA ASN A 800 -75.61 -13.32 -12.16
C ASN A 800 -77.11 -13.00 -11.98
N GLY A 801 -77.50 -12.59 -10.76
CA GLY A 801 -78.88 -12.28 -10.41
C GLY A 801 -79.74 -13.49 -10.04
N THR A 802 -79.20 -14.70 -9.97
CA THR A 802 -79.90 -15.92 -9.59
C THR A 802 -79.32 -16.47 -8.27
N PRO A 803 -80.03 -16.43 -7.13
CA PRO A 803 -79.45 -16.89 -5.85
C PRO A 803 -79.24 -18.41 -5.73
N SER A 804 -79.83 -19.19 -6.63
CA SER A 804 -79.94 -20.66 -6.51
C SER A 804 -79.45 -21.42 -7.73
N ASN A 805 -79.00 -20.76 -8.80
CA ASN A 805 -78.52 -21.43 -10.00
C ASN A 805 -77.01 -21.26 -10.14
N ALA A 806 -76.26 -22.17 -9.54
CA ALA A 806 -74.79 -22.19 -9.60
C ALA A 806 -74.22 -22.33 -11.04
N SER A 807 -75.05 -22.70 -12.02
CA SER A 807 -74.59 -22.91 -13.40
C SER A 807 -74.40 -21.63 -14.20
N ASP A 808 -75.01 -20.51 -13.77
CA ASP A 808 -74.85 -19.20 -14.44
C ASP A 808 -74.04 -18.18 -13.64
N ASP A 809 -73.45 -18.59 -12.52
CA ASP A 809 -72.53 -17.76 -11.75
C ASP A 809 -71.32 -17.33 -12.59
N LYS A 810 -70.95 -16.07 -12.44
CA LYS A 810 -69.81 -15.44 -13.11
C LYS A 810 -68.80 -14.93 -12.09
N PHE A 811 -67.63 -14.52 -12.55
CA PHE A 811 -66.64 -13.85 -11.74
C PHE A 811 -65.98 -12.67 -12.48
N THR A 812 -65.55 -11.68 -11.71
CA THR A 812 -64.60 -10.63 -12.14
C THR A 812 -63.28 -10.83 -11.41
N TYR A 813 -62.21 -10.20 -11.90
CA TYR A 813 -60.91 -10.26 -11.22
C TYR A 813 -60.32 -8.86 -11.00
N LYS A 814 -59.44 -8.78 -10.01
CA LYS A 814 -58.54 -7.65 -9.76
C LYS A 814 -57.10 -8.12 -9.92
N ILE A 815 -56.32 -7.37 -10.66
CA ILE A 815 -54.91 -7.66 -10.91
C ILE A 815 -54.05 -6.43 -10.58
N THR A 816 -52.97 -6.64 -9.83
CA THR A 816 -51.93 -5.62 -9.63
C THR A 816 -50.64 -6.12 -10.26
N VAL A 817 -50.12 -5.36 -11.22
CA VAL A 817 -48.90 -5.69 -11.97
C VAL A 817 -47.80 -4.73 -11.57
N THR A 818 -46.63 -5.25 -11.25
CA THR A 818 -45.41 -4.48 -10.97
C THR A 818 -44.29 -5.03 -11.86
N GLY A 819 -43.22 -4.27 -12.01
CA GLY A 819 -42.06 -4.71 -12.79
C GLY A 819 -40.87 -3.77 -12.60
N SER A 820 -39.73 -4.18 -13.13
CA SER A 820 -38.47 -3.45 -13.11
C SER A 820 -38.04 -3.13 -14.54
N ASN A 821 -37.55 -1.91 -14.76
CA ASN A 821 -37.20 -1.40 -16.09
C ASN A 821 -38.33 -1.51 -17.11
N VAL A 822 -39.57 -1.36 -16.62
CA VAL A 822 -40.81 -1.32 -17.40
C VAL A 822 -41.14 0.11 -17.80
N GLY A 823 -41.95 0.27 -18.85
CA GLY A 823 -42.52 1.57 -19.21
C GLY A 823 -43.54 2.05 -18.17
N ALA A 824 -44.25 3.13 -18.49
CA ALA A 824 -45.31 3.63 -17.62
C ALA A 824 -46.51 2.66 -17.54
N THR A 825 -46.76 1.91 -18.62
CA THR A 825 -47.99 1.12 -18.80
C THR A 825 -47.77 -0.24 -19.47
N TYR A 826 -48.73 -1.14 -19.28
CA TYR A 826 -48.81 -2.48 -19.86
C TYR A 826 -50.19 -2.78 -20.45
N SER A 827 -50.24 -3.79 -21.30
CA SER A 827 -51.44 -4.36 -21.90
C SER A 827 -51.70 -5.79 -21.41
N ILE A 828 -52.98 -6.16 -21.29
CA ILE A 828 -53.50 -7.50 -20.95
C ILE A 828 -54.10 -8.11 -22.21
N THR A 829 -53.75 -9.37 -22.51
CA THR A 829 -54.31 -10.21 -23.60
C THR A 829 -54.49 -11.67 -23.12
N GLY A 830 -54.90 -12.61 -23.99
CA GLY A 830 -54.88 -14.07 -23.73
C GLY A 830 -56.17 -14.69 -23.15
N GLY A 831 -57.03 -13.85 -22.56
CA GLY A 831 -58.33 -14.27 -21.99
C GLY A 831 -59.22 -13.07 -21.65
N ASP A 832 -58.61 -11.91 -21.50
CA ASP A 832 -59.24 -10.59 -21.46
C ASP A 832 -58.37 -9.60 -22.23
N THR A 833 -58.90 -8.42 -22.55
CA THR A 833 -58.16 -7.41 -23.33
C THR A 833 -58.28 -6.02 -22.75
N TYR A 834 -57.15 -5.47 -22.29
CA TYR A 834 -57.04 -4.08 -21.85
C TYR A 834 -55.70 -3.51 -22.29
N ALA A 835 -55.69 -2.28 -22.81
CA ALA A 835 -54.46 -1.57 -23.15
C ALA A 835 -54.15 -0.47 -22.13
N ASN A 836 -52.88 -0.05 -22.01
CA ASN A 836 -52.51 1.16 -21.28
C ASN A 836 -52.92 1.15 -19.79
N ARG A 837 -52.65 0.04 -19.10
CA ARG A 837 -52.82 -0.12 -17.65
C ARG A 837 -51.55 0.33 -16.94
N SER A 838 -51.64 1.07 -15.84
CA SER A 838 -50.45 1.56 -15.13
C SER A 838 -49.87 0.50 -14.18
N TYR A 839 -48.55 0.34 -14.20
CA TYR A 839 -47.87 -0.48 -13.21
C TYR A 839 -48.08 0.07 -11.78
N GLY A 840 -48.09 -0.82 -10.79
CA GLY A 840 -48.27 -0.46 -9.37
C GLY A 840 -49.70 -0.10 -8.97
N THR A 841 -50.65 -0.10 -9.92
CA THR A 841 -52.07 0.18 -9.65
C THR A 841 -52.94 -1.05 -9.82
N GLU A 842 -53.96 -1.21 -8.96
CA GLU A 842 -54.92 -2.29 -9.08
C GLU A 842 -55.87 -2.04 -10.26
N HIS A 843 -55.95 -3.00 -11.17
CA HIS A 843 -56.90 -3.00 -12.27
C HIS A 843 -58.04 -3.99 -11.98
N THR A 844 -59.29 -3.52 -12.03
CA THR A 844 -60.49 -4.38 -11.94
C THR A 844 -61.03 -4.67 -13.34
N SER A 845 -61.29 -5.93 -13.66
CA SER A 845 -61.91 -6.33 -14.92
C SER A 845 -63.35 -5.81 -15.01
N THR A 846 -63.68 -5.18 -16.13
CA THR A 846 -65.06 -4.81 -16.49
C THR A 846 -65.81 -5.99 -17.11
N ASN A 847 -65.09 -6.91 -17.74
CA ASN A 847 -65.65 -8.15 -18.25
C ASN A 847 -65.90 -9.13 -17.10
N SER A 848 -67.01 -9.87 -17.17
CA SER A 848 -67.37 -10.95 -16.24
C SER A 848 -67.34 -12.29 -16.97
N PHE A 849 -66.74 -13.30 -16.35
CA PHE A 849 -66.45 -14.59 -16.96
C PHE A 849 -67.28 -15.70 -16.28
N PRO A 850 -67.81 -16.69 -17.02
CA PRO A 850 -68.57 -17.78 -16.41
C PRO A 850 -67.65 -18.65 -15.54
N ILE A 851 -68.07 -18.98 -14.32
CA ILE A 851 -67.31 -19.90 -13.44
C ILE A 851 -67.20 -21.29 -14.10
N SER A 852 -68.23 -21.71 -14.84
CA SER A 852 -68.23 -22.94 -15.63
C SER A 852 -67.21 -22.96 -16.77
N GLY A 853 -66.69 -21.79 -17.17
CA GLY A 853 -65.61 -21.67 -18.17
C GLY A 853 -64.22 -22.02 -17.63
N GLY A 854 -64.07 -22.19 -16.31
CA GLY A 854 -62.80 -22.50 -15.66
C GLY A 854 -61.86 -21.29 -15.56
N ASN A 855 -60.57 -21.58 -15.35
CA ASN A 855 -59.53 -20.55 -15.14
C ASN A 855 -59.27 -19.74 -16.42
N LEU A 856 -58.96 -18.46 -16.25
CA LEU A 856 -58.55 -17.58 -17.35
C LEU A 856 -57.02 -17.52 -17.44
N ALA A 857 -56.47 -17.61 -18.64
CA ALA A 857 -55.05 -17.37 -18.88
C ALA A 857 -54.86 -15.95 -19.45
N LEU A 858 -53.98 -15.16 -18.85
CA LEU A 858 -53.65 -13.80 -19.28
C LEU A 858 -52.19 -13.72 -19.73
N THR A 859 -51.93 -12.80 -20.66
CA THR A 859 -50.60 -12.38 -21.09
C THR A 859 -50.47 -10.88 -20.85
N LEU A 860 -49.43 -10.49 -20.11
CA LEU A 860 -49.10 -9.11 -19.82
C LEU A 860 -47.94 -8.68 -20.71
N THR A 861 -48.05 -7.55 -21.40
CA THR A 861 -46.98 -7.02 -22.27
C THR A 861 -46.76 -5.55 -21.96
N ASP A 862 -45.50 -5.14 -21.77
CA ASP A 862 -45.16 -3.73 -21.62
C ASP A 862 -45.47 -2.94 -22.90
N ASP A 863 -46.09 -1.76 -22.76
CA ASP A 863 -46.52 -0.97 -23.92
C ASP A 863 -45.34 -0.25 -24.62
N THR A 864 -44.24 -0.02 -23.91
CA THR A 864 -43.03 0.60 -24.48
C THR A 864 -42.05 -0.43 -25.03
N THR A 865 -42.02 -1.63 -24.43
CA THR A 865 -41.05 -2.68 -24.73
C THR A 865 -41.79 -3.98 -25.02
N ALA A 866 -42.21 -4.20 -26.27
CA ALA A 866 -43.03 -5.36 -26.65
C ALA A 866 -42.39 -6.73 -26.35
N SER A 867 -41.05 -6.82 -26.31
CA SER A 867 -40.33 -8.04 -25.91
C SER A 867 -40.49 -8.38 -24.42
N CYS A 868 -40.91 -7.42 -23.59
CA CYS A 868 -41.18 -7.58 -22.17
C CYS A 868 -42.60 -8.12 -21.97
N THR A 869 -42.74 -9.44 -22.05
CA THR A 869 -44.03 -10.14 -21.98
C THR A 869 -44.00 -11.26 -20.95
N LEU A 870 -45.02 -11.31 -20.08
CA LEU A 870 -45.26 -12.38 -19.12
C LEU A 870 -46.55 -13.13 -19.49
N SER A 871 -46.39 -14.35 -20.00
CA SER A 871 -47.49 -15.20 -20.48
C SER A 871 -47.98 -16.18 -19.40
N ASN A 872 -49.17 -16.74 -19.60
CA ASN A 872 -49.76 -17.81 -18.78
C ASN A 872 -50.08 -17.41 -17.33
N ILE A 873 -50.39 -16.13 -17.09
CA ILE A 873 -50.91 -15.69 -15.78
C ILE A 873 -52.29 -16.30 -15.57
N THR A 874 -52.41 -17.18 -14.58
CA THR A 874 -53.65 -17.91 -14.33
C THR A 874 -54.53 -17.16 -13.33
N VAL A 875 -55.68 -16.67 -13.79
CA VAL A 875 -56.78 -16.20 -12.94
C VAL A 875 -57.61 -17.43 -12.57
N THR A 876 -57.54 -17.86 -11.31
CA THR A 876 -58.27 -19.04 -10.84
C THR A 876 -59.75 -18.70 -10.65
N ALA A 877 -60.64 -19.44 -11.32
CA ALA A 877 -62.08 -19.27 -11.14
C ALA A 877 -62.48 -19.59 -9.69
N PRO A 878 -63.25 -18.73 -9.01
CA PRO A 878 -63.71 -19.00 -7.65
C PRO A 878 -64.79 -20.08 -7.65
N ALA A 879 -65.12 -20.61 -6.46
CA ALA A 879 -66.30 -21.45 -6.30
C ALA A 879 -67.59 -20.66 -6.60
N THR A 880 -68.64 -21.37 -7.04
CA THR A 880 -69.98 -20.81 -7.27
C THR A 880 -70.54 -20.20 -5.99
N CYS A 881 -71.21 -19.06 -6.09
CA CYS A 881 -71.78 -18.30 -4.98
C CYS A 881 -73.32 -18.41 -4.87
N SER A 882 -73.97 -19.22 -5.70
CA SER A 882 -75.37 -19.63 -5.55
C SER A 882 -75.54 -20.82 -4.60
N SER A 883 -76.59 -20.83 -3.76
CA SER A 883 -76.87 -21.89 -2.77
C SER A 883 -78.02 -22.82 -3.20
N SER A 884 -77.84 -24.15 -3.15
CA SER A 884 -78.92 -25.13 -3.39
C SER A 884 -79.71 -25.45 -2.11
N GLN A 885 -81.03 -25.25 -2.09
CA GLN A 885 -81.89 -25.66 -0.96
C GLN A 885 -82.38 -27.11 -1.09
N PRO A 886 -82.52 -27.86 0.03
CA PRO A 886 -83.07 -29.22 0.02
C PRO A 886 -84.61 -29.24 -0.12
N VAL A 887 -85.16 -30.20 -0.87
CA VAL A 887 -86.59 -30.42 -1.14
C VAL A 887 -87.00 -31.82 -0.68
N ALA A 888 -87.98 -31.93 0.23
CA ALA A 888 -88.59 -33.20 0.65
C ALA A 888 -90.09 -33.25 0.26
N ASP A 889 -90.59 -34.42 -0.17
CA ASP A 889 -91.95 -34.66 -0.63
C ASP A 889 -92.66 -35.66 0.28
N LEU A 890 -93.43 -35.18 1.27
CA LEU A 890 -94.07 -36.01 2.28
C LEU A 890 -95.53 -36.32 1.95
N SER A 891 -95.91 -37.60 2.03
CA SER A 891 -97.29 -38.07 1.88
C SER A 891 -97.75 -38.89 3.10
N LEU A 892 -99.05 -38.83 3.41
CA LEU A 892 -99.64 -39.46 4.59
C LEU A 892 -100.84 -40.34 4.22
N LYS A 893 -100.91 -41.55 4.78
CA LYS A 893 -102.03 -42.49 4.62
C LYS A 893 -102.49 -43.02 5.97
N LYS A 894 -103.80 -43.00 6.24
CA LYS A 894 -104.40 -43.58 7.45
C LYS A 894 -105.45 -44.63 7.10
N THR A 895 -105.41 -45.77 7.78
CA THR A 895 -106.41 -46.85 7.67
C THR A 895 -106.90 -47.27 9.06
N VAL A 896 -108.00 -48.01 9.11
CA VAL A 896 -108.54 -48.62 10.34
C VAL A 896 -108.89 -50.07 10.05
N ASP A 897 -108.72 -50.95 11.04
CA ASP A 897 -109.01 -52.38 10.92
C ASP A 897 -110.51 -52.70 10.82
N LYS A 898 -111.39 -51.86 11.37
CA LYS A 898 -112.85 -52.00 11.32
C LYS A 898 -113.53 -50.66 11.03
N ASN A 899 -114.53 -50.67 10.16
CA ASN A 899 -115.30 -49.48 9.78
C ASN A 899 -116.79 -49.55 10.19
N VAL A 900 -117.22 -50.66 10.82
CA VAL A 900 -118.52 -50.82 11.48
C VAL A 900 -118.26 -51.36 12.88
N VAL A 901 -118.69 -50.64 13.92
CA VAL A 901 -118.22 -50.83 15.30
C VAL A 901 -119.38 -50.68 16.28
N GLN A 902 -119.35 -51.43 17.39
CA GLN A 902 -120.27 -51.30 18.51
C GLN A 902 -119.56 -50.71 19.74
N LYS A 903 -120.33 -50.15 20.68
CA LYS A 903 -119.81 -49.63 21.94
C LYS A 903 -119.04 -50.73 22.69
N GLY A 904 -117.80 -50.44 23.07
CA GLY A 904 -116.89 -51.37 23.71
C GLY A 904 -115.88 -52.05 22.76
N ASP A 905 -116.05 -51.94 21.43
CA ASP A 905 -115.10 -52.48 20.46
C ASP A 905 -113.75 -51.75 20.52
N THR A 906 -112.68 -52.48 20.18
CA THR A 906 -111.34 -51.92 19.97
C THR A 906 -111.04 -51.80 18.48
N LEU A 907 -110.52 -50.65 18.09
CA LEU A 907 -110.07 -50.28 16.74
C LEU A 907 -108.56 -50.05 16.73
N VAL A 908 -107.91 -50.41 15.64
CA VAL A 908 -106.50 -50.13 15.39
C VAL A 908 -106.39 -49.27 14.14
N TYR A 909 -106.01 -48.01 14.34
CA TYR A 909 -105.67 -47.10 13.25
C TYR A 909 -104.21 -47.27 12.87
N THR A 910 -103.90 -47.42 11.59
CA THR A 910 -102.52 -47.41 11.09
C THR A 910 -102.28 -46.15 10.28
N ILE A 911 -101.31 -45.34 10.67
CA ILE A 911 -100.87 -44.14 9.96
C ILE A 911 -99.50 -44.44 9.35
N THR A 912 -99.31 -44.15 8.07
CA THR A 912 -98.03 -44.27 7.37
C THR A 912 -97.66 -42.93 6.76
N VAL A 913 -96.45 -42.45 7.00
CA VAL A 913 -95.86 -41.30 6.33
C VAL A 913 -94.70 -41.75 5.45
N THR A 914 -94.60 -41.20 4.24
CA THR A 914 -93.57 -41.55 3.25
C THR A 914 -92.93 -40.27 2.69
N ASN A 915 -91.60 -40.25 2.57
CA ASN A 915 -90.87 -39.19 1.87
C ASN A 915 -90.47 -39.66 0.46
N ALA A 916 -91.00 -39.09 -0.62
CA ALA A 916 -90.63 -39.42 -2.00
C ALA A 916 -89.36 -38.66 -2.50
N GLY A 917 -88.74 -37.84 -1.65
CA GLY A 917 -87.50 -37.12 -1.93
C GLY A 917 -87.68 -35.85 -2.77
N PRO A 918 -86.61 -35.33 -3.41
CA PRO A 918 -85.29 -35.97 -3.55
C PRO A 918 -84.41 -35.97 -2.28
N ASP A 919 -84.65 -35.07 -1.32
CA ASP A 919 -83.83 -34.94 -0.11
C ASP A 919 -84.48 -35.59 1.12
N ALA A 920 -83.67 -35.86 2.14
CA ALA A 920 -84.16 -36.35 3.42
C ALA A 920 -84.99 -35.27 4.14
N ALA A 921 -86.17 -35.64 4.63
CA ALA A 921 -86.95 -34.81 5.53
C ALA A 921 -86.39 -34.94 6.95
N THR A 922 -86.26 -33.83 7.68
CA THR A 922 -85.86 -33.84 9.09
C THR A 922 -86.91 -33.10 9.92
N GLY A 923 -87.15 -33.55 11.16
CA GLY A 923 -88.16 -32.92 12.04
C GLY A 923 -89.62 -33.16 11.63
N VAL A 924 -89.92 -34.31 11.02
CA VAL A 924 -91.28 -34.66 10.58
C VAL A 924 -92.17 -34.96 11.78
N GLU A 925 -93.32 -34.30 11.85
CA GLU A 925 -94.38 -34.52 12.83
C GLU A 925 -95.71 -34.80 12.13
N VAL A 926 -96.48 -35.75 12.66
CA VAL A 926 -97.83 -36.08 12.16
C VAL A 926 -98.84 -35.87 13.27
N LYS A 927 -99.89 -35.10 13.02
CA LYS A 927 -100.95 -34.86 14.01
C LYS A 927 -102.22 -35.66 13.67
N ASP A 928 -102.59 -36.58 14.55
CA ASP A 928 -103.82 -37.35 14.50
C ASP A 928 -104.39 -37.53 15.92
N LYS A 929 -105.34 -36.68 16.29
CA LYS A 929 -105.98 -36.71 17.61
C LYS A 929 -107.27 -37.52 17.57
N LEU A 930 -107.41 -38.52 18.44
CA LEU A 930 -108.61 -39.34 18.53
C LEU A 930 -109.84 -38.49 18.92
N PRO A 931 -111.00 -38.69 18.27
CA PRO A 931 -112.25 -38.01 18.63
C PRO A 931 -112.78 -38.51 19.98
N THR A 932 -113.60 -37.70 20.67
CA THR A 932 -114.14 -37.99 22.01
C THR A 932 -114.99 -39.26 22.12
N ALA A 933 -115.48 -39.79 20.99
CA ALA A 933 -116.20 -41.06 20.92
C ALA A 933 -115.26 -42.29 21.08
N LEU A 934 -113.94 -42.08 21.07
CA LEU A 934 -112.93 -43.10 21.29
C LEU A 934 -112.09 -42.75 22.52
N SER A 935 -111.76 -43.76 23.33
CA SER A 935 -110.73 -43.65 24.36
C SER A 935 -109.44 -44.31 23.88
N TYR A 936 -108.31 -43.62 24.04
CA TYR A 936 -106.99 -44.20 23.77
C TYR A 936 -106.76 -45.43 24.65
N VAL A 937 -106.16 -46.48 24.06
CA VAL A 937 -105.77 -47.69 24.78
C VAL A 937 -104.26 -47.84 24.78
N SER A 938 -103.63 -47.80 23.62
CA SER A 938 -102.19 -47.93 23.43
C SER A 938 -101.78 -47.52 22.02
N ASP A 939 -100.50 -47.28 21.78
CA ASP A 939 -99.89 -47.25 20.45
C ASP A 939 -98.59 -48.07 20.43
N ASP A 940 -98.03 -48.29 19.24
CA ASP A 940 -96.77 -49.01 19.06
C ASP A 940 -95.55 -48.11 18.80
N GLY A 941 -95.68 -46.79 19.01
CA GLY A 941 -94.56 -45.85 18.95
C GLY A 941 -93.50 -46.20 20.00
N GLN A 942 -92.22 -46.18 19.61
CA GLN A 942 -91.09 -46.48 20.48
C GLN A 942 -90.19 -45.26 20.58
N ALA A 943 -89.98 -44.74 21.79
CA ALA A 943 -89.07 -43.61 22.01
C ALA A 943 -87.61 -43.99 21.68
N VAL A 944 -87.17 -43.68 20.46
CA VAL A 944 -85.78 -43.82 20.04
C VAL A 944 -85.22 -42.41 19.90
N TYR A 945 -84.42 -42.00 20.90
CA TYR A 945 -83.77 -40.68 20.98
C TYR A 945 -84.71 -39.48 20.81
N GLY A 946 -85.93 -39.55 21.38
CA GLY A 946 -86.92 -38.47 21.32
C GLY A 946 -87.75 -38.38 20.04
N SER A 947 -87.55 -39.32 19.11
CA SER A 947 -88.39 -39.53 17.93
C SER A 947 -89.12 -40.87 18.02
N ASP A 948 -90.13 -41.03 17.17
CA ASP A 948 -91.11 -42.11 17.06
C ASP A 948 -92.05 -42.27 18.27
N VAL A 949 -92.49 -41.14 18.86
CA VAL A 949 -93.36 -41.09 20.05
C VAL A 949 -94.71 -40.46 19.72
N TYR A 950 -95.81 -41.08 20.14
CA TYR A 950 -97.16 -40.51 20.06
C TYR A 950 -97.64 -40.01 21.42
N ASP A 951 -98.20 -38.81 21.46
CA ASP A 951 -98.85 -38.23 22.63
C ASP A 951 -100.37 -38.22 22.41
N ASP A 952 -101.11 -39.02 23.18
CA ASP A 952 -102.55 -39.17 23.06
C ASP A 952 -103.35 -37.93 23.53
N VAL A 953 -102.73 -37.06 24.34
CA VAL A 953 -103.32 -35.79 24.78
C VAL A 953 -103.25 -34.75 23.66
N THR A 954 -102.13 -34.64 22.95
CA THR A 954 -101.96 -33.66 21.86
C THR A 954 -102.32 -34.21 20.47
N GLY A 955 -102.28 -35.53 20.31
CA GLY A 955 -102.41 -36.26 19.06
C GLY A 955 -101.18 -36.16 18.16
N ILE A 956 -100.02 -35.74 18.66
CA ILE A 956 -98.81 -35.57 17.84
C ILE A 956 -97.96 -36.83 17.88
N TRP A 957 -97.60 -37.34 16.72
CA TRP A 957 -96.59 -38.36 16.49
C TRP A 957 -95.31 -37.71 15.96
N GLN A 958 -94.24 -37.81 16.73
CA GLN A 958 -92.91 -37.26 16.43
C GLN A 958 -92.13 -38.21 15.53
N VAL A 959 -92.24 -38.16 14.20
CA VAL A 959 -91.63 -39.17 13.29
C VAL A 959 -90.10 -39.06 13.21
N GLY A 960 -89.56 -37.84 13.34
CA GLY A 960 -88.13 -37.55 13.26
C GLY A 960 -87.65 -37.34 11.83
N SER A 961 -86.58 -37.99 11.40
CA SER A 961 -86.07 -37.88 10.02
C SER A 961 -86.57 -39.04 9.16
N LEU A 962 -86.83 -38.75 7.87
CA LEU A 962 -87.14 -39.73 6.82
C LEU A 962 -86.20 -39.51 5.64
N ALA A 963 -85.38 -40.50 5.33
CA ALA A 963 -84.58 -40.52 4.11
C ALA A 963 -85.50 -40.55 2.86
N LYS A 964 -84.92 -40.28 1.69
CA LYS A 964 -85.63 -40.46 0.42
C LYS A 964 -86.14 -41.90 0.30
N ASP A 965 -87.40 -42.03 -0.10
CA ASP A 965 -88.19 -43.25 -0.25
C ASP A 965 -88.47 -44.00 1.07
N GLU A 966 -88.09 -43.43 2.23
CA GLU A 966 -88.38 -44.02 3.54
C GLU A 966 -89.86 -43.81 3.93
N SER A 967 -90.43 -44.83 4.57
CA SER A 967 -91.75 -44.75 5.21
C SER A 967 -91.70 -45.24 6.64
N LYS A 968 -92.41 -44.56 7.54
CA LYS A 968 -92.66 -45.03 8.92
C LYS A 968 -94.15 -45.18 9.17
N SER A 969 -94.50 -46.06 10.10
CA SER A 969 -95.90 -46.31 10.48
C SER A 969 -96.12 -46.35 11.98
N LEU A 970 -97.25 -45.79 12.42
CA LEU A 970 -97.76 -45.84 13.79
C LEU A 970 -99.12 -46.53 13.82
N LYS A 971 -99.33 -47.44 14.77
CA LYS A 971 -100.61 -48.06 15.08
C LYS A 971 -101.16 -47.56 16.39
N ILE A 972 -102.30 -46.88 16.35
CA ILE A 972 -103.02 -46.39 17.53
C ILE A 972 -104.22 -47.29 17.79
N THR A 973 -104.25 -47.92 18.96
CA THR A 973 -105.34 -48.76 19.44
C THR A 973 -106.26 -47.91 20.32
N ALA A 974 -107.54 -47.86 19.96
CA ALA A 974 -108.56 -47.06 20.65
C ALA A 974 -109.84 -47.87 20.88
N LYS A 975 -110.55 -47.59 21.98
CA LYS A 975 -111.81 -48.26 22.36
C LYS A 975 -113.01 -47.35 22.15
N VAL A 976 -114.10 -47.88 21.61
CA VAL A 976 -115.34 -47.12 21.37
C VAL A 976 -116.11 -46.91 22.68
N ASN A 977 -116.42 -45.65 23.01
CA ASN A 977 -116.99 -45.21 24.29
C ASN A 977 -118.48 -45.48 24.48
#